data_AF-A0A3Q1B591-F1
#
_entry.id   AF-A0A3Q1B591-F1
#
_cell.length_a   1.000
_cell.length_b   1.000
_cell.length_c   1.000
_cell.angle_alpha   90.00
_cell.angle_beta   90.00
_cell.angle_gamma   90.00
#
_symmetry.space_group_name_H-M   'P 1'
#
loop_
_entity.id
_entity.type
_entity.pdbx_description
1 polymer ?
#
loop_
_entity_poly.entity_id
_entity_poly.type
_entity_poly.pdbx_seq_one_letter_code
_entity_poly.pdbx_strand_id
1 'polypeptide(L)'
;MGLSSTLGSFLFFLGLCGICAGFVQENCTDYKLQFERVFSVPGDVAMLNSTLVSPEVFNFTTAPYNITWYNSTTEEEMKNKTGQILVYGETLWFLNVTLDDDGEYVAVVRTPSKCYMQATKLVVDLPIPGECGRPQRAVQPLTNGASDTLHCPLGDYIDKLDSYNIPSSIQWYRGCDPIVDGIDEYIYRDKTKLAITEVGPQNNCLHTCTLTFTLGGVMRSVSETINAEVKDFHLAPQVHEPANEIIKAPMGSKFSKRCLVFVPGVESPFIDVLWMARGEFIFTTLPSDRVYTSEPRIWSQDDHIKGTWIERMLMFSELKKEDFNISYTCTVHSSRGIPKGHFTLLQADPNIILPIGLVLGGVMILFIISVIVYYIFKIDIVLWFRKAFPILYTNKDLDGKLYDAYVAYPQPYDFGFSNEVETFALHTLPQVLEKACDYKLFIADRDCLPGQVTVDSVEENIQASRRLLLLYTASTFIRKRHTCSTSSNNNNISKSSDISDKSEIKTSETSDSVTCDCSDKSYPDTRQQFECVAALHRALLEGSLKVVLVELEEITPAQLALFPESVRHLRKKQGAVCWWKNLRTRQRWRTCMSRKEDEEKGGKDSQWSPSLSPSSTFWKEVRYHMPIRGKRVVYPEKTALLSL
;
A
#
# COMPACT_ATOMS: atom_id res chain seq x y z
N MET A 1 -29.59 65.43 -93.89
CA MET A 1 -28.86 66.57 -93.29
C MET A 1 -27.54 66.03 -92.81
N GLY A 2 -26.41 66.59 -93.25
CA GLY A 2 -25.10 65.94 -93.12
C GLY A 2 -24.20 66.57 -92.06
N LEU A 3 -23.01 65.99 -91.92
CA LEU A 3 -21.75 66.68 -91.62
C LEU A 3 -20.59 65.92 -92.31
N SER A 4 -19.46 66.59 -92.51
CA SER A 4 -18.27 66.14 -93.29
C SER A 4 -17.62 64.85 -92.74
N SER A 5 -16.96 63.98 -93.51
CA SER A 5 -16.07 64.10 -94.69
C SER A 5 -14.61 64.51 -94.39
N THR A 6 -13.72 63.51 -94.53
CA THR A 6 -12.36 63.58 -95.13
C THR A 6 -11.29 64.55 -94.58
N LEU A 7 -10.34 64.01 -93.81
CA LEU A 7 -8.88 64.15 -93.98
C LEU A 7 -8.17 63.15 -93.03
N GLY A 8 -7.11 62.42 -93.39
CA GLY A 8 -6.45 62.25 -94.68
C GLY A 8 -5.83 60.84 -94.78
N SER A 9 -5.70 60.36 -96.02
CA SER A 9 -5.14 59.03 -96.34
C SER A 9 -3.61 59.03 -96.27
N PHE A 10 -3.03 57.87 -95.95
CA PHE A 10 -1.71 57.39 -96.39
C PHE A 10 -0.62 58.46 -96.68
N LEU A 11 0.26 58.69 -95.71
CA LEU A 11 1.68 58.92 -95.99
C LEU A 11 2.49 57.71 -95.53
N PHE A 12 2.63 56.78 -96.45
CA PHE A 12 3.55 55.66 -96.39
C PHE A 12 4.97 56.16 -96.73
N PHE A 13 6.00 55.47 -96.22
CA PHE A 13 7.43 55.60 -96.55
C PHE A 13 8.26 56.76 -95.98
N LEU A 14 9.25 56.34 -95.17
CA LEU A 14 10.64 56.82 -95.09
C LEU A 14 10.96 58.16 -94.39
N GLY A 15 11.64 58.03 -93.25
CA GLY A 15 12.40 59.10 -92.56
C GLY A 15 11.99 59.25 -91.08
N LEU A 16 12.86 59.05 -90.08
CA LEU A 16 14.26 58.65 -90.07
C LEU A 16 14.54 57.69 -88.89
N CYS A 17 15.67 56.97 -88.95
CA CYS A 17 16.28 56.40 -87.75
C CYS A 17 16.65 57.54 -86.78
N GLY A 18 16.02 57.56 -85.60
CA GLY A 18 16.38 58.41 -84.46
C GLY A 18 16.73 57.52 -83.28
N ILE A 19 17.95 57.66 -82.75
CA ILE A 19 18.52 56.74 -81.77
C ILE A 19 17.78 56.85 -80.42
N CYS A 20 17.11 55.78 -80.03
CA CYS A 20 16.84 55.48 -78.63
C CYS A 20 17.26 54.03 -78.35
N ALA A 21 18.53 53.85 -77.96
CA ALA A 21 18.97 52.67 -77.23
C ALA A 21 18.40 52.73 -75.80
N GLY A 22 17.07 52.62 -75.70
CA GLY A 22 16.36 52.52 -74.43
C GLY A 22 16.43 51.09 -73.92
N PHE A 23 16.83 50.94 -72.66
CA PHE A 23 16.88 49.68 -71.94
C PHE A 23 15.53 48.94 -72.10
N VAL A 24 15.54 47.76 -72.72
CA VAL A 24 14.33 46.91 -72.75
C VAL A 24 14.19 46.30 -71.37
N GLN A 25 13.32 46.90 -70.55
CA GLN A 25 13.00 46.43 -69.21
C GLN A 25 12.20 45.11 -69.29
N GLU A 26 12.88 44.01 -69.57
CA GLU A 26 12.31 42.67 -69.40
C GLU A 26 12.04 42.44 -67.91
N ASN A 27 10.81 42.07 -67.55
CA ASN A 27 10.43 41.77 -66.17
C ASN A 27 11.05 40.43 -65.72
N CYS A 28 12.33 40.45 -65.36
CA CYS A 28 13.01 39.35 -64.69
C CYS A 28 12.50 39.19 -63.26
N THR A 29 12.39 37.94 -62.80
CA THR A 29 11.98 37.62 -61.43
C THR A 29 13.16 37.84 -60.49
N ASP A 30 13.07 38.84 -59.61
CA ASP A 30 14.13 39.20 -58.66
C ASP A 30 14.01 38.44 -57.33
N TYR A 31 15.07 37.69 -57.00
CA TYR A 31 15.24 36.96 -55.74
C TYR A 31 16.01 37.76 -54.67
N LYS A 32 16.40 39.01 -54.98
CA LYS A 32 17.14 39.94 -54.11
C LYS A 32 18.52 39.41 -53.73
N LEU A 33 19.05 39.88 -52.61
CA LEU A 33 20.37 39.54 -52.09
C LEU A 33 20.42 38.11 -51.52
N GLN A 34 21.39 37.32 -51.97
CA GLN A 34 21.76 36.01 -51.42
C GLN A 34 22.15 36.13 -49.94
N PHE A 35 21.78 35.14 -49.12
CA PHE A 35 22.07 35.13 -47.69
C PHE A 35 23.57 35.07 -47.39
N GLU A 36 24.28 34.23 -48.14
CA GLU A 36 25.73 34.12 -48.10
C GLU A 36 26.38 35.35 -48.73
N ARG A 37 27.45 35.81 -48.09
CA ARG A 37 28.31 36.89 -48.59
C ARG A 37 29.68 36.31 -48.87
N VAL A 38 30.29 36.75 -49.96
CA VAL A 38 31.68 36.42 -50.23
C VAL A 38 32.54 37.49 -49.58
N PHE A 39 33.34 37.11 -48.60
CA PHE A 39 34.34 37.98 -47.99
C PHE A 39 35.69 37.78 -48.71
N SER A 40 36.53 38.81 -48.76
CA SER A 40 37.90 38.72 -49.29
C SER A 40 38.79 39.77 -48.62
N VAL A 41 40.11 39.64 -48.79
CA VAL A 41 41.09 40.70 -48.50
C VAL A 41 41.72 41.21 -49.81
N PRO A 42 42.26 42.43 -49.85
CA PRO A 42 42.97 42.94 -51.02
C PRO A 42 44.15 42.06 -51.42
N GLY A 43 44.27 41.74 -52.72
CA GLY A 43 45.32 40.87 -53.26
C GLY A 43 44.94 39.40 -53.43
N ASP A 44 44.00 38.88 -52.63
CA ASP A 44 43.44 37.53 -52.79
C ASP A 44 42.43 37.48 -53.95
N VAL A 45 42.04 36.25 -54.34
CA VAL A 45 40.98 36.01 -55.33
C VAL A 45 39.62 35.81 -54.67
N ALA A 46 38.60 36.47 -55.20
CA ALA A 46 37.20 36.20 -54.86
C ALA A 46 36.44 35.56 -56.04
N MET A 47 35.69 34.49 -55.77
CA MET A 47 34.73 33.88 -56.68
C MET A 47 33.30 34.23 -56.24
N LEU A 48 32.50 34.80 -57.14
CA LEU A 48 31.06 34.92 -56.98
C LEU A 48 30.36 33.82 -57.79
N ASN A 49 29.49 33.09 -57.11
CA ASN A 49 28.54 32.13 -57.68
C ASN A 49 27.10 32.66 -57.50
N SER A 50 26.12 32.03 -58.14
CA SER A 50 24.70 32.36 -57.91
C SER A 50 23.94 31.09 -57.59
N THR A 51 23.16 31.10 -56.50
CA THR A 51 22.29 29.97 -56.14
C THR A 51 21.22 29.68 -57.21
N LEU A 52 20.92 30.64 -58.09
CA LEU A 52 19.99 30.44 -59.20
C LEU A 52 20.40 29.32 -60.17
N VAL A 53 21.70 29.04 -60.32
CA VAL A 53 22.20 27.94 -61.16
C VAL A 53 22.50 26.66 -60.36
N SER A 54 22.25 26.66 -59.05
CA SER A 54 22.37 25.44 -58.25
C SER A 54 21.25 24.45 -58.62
N PRO A 55 21.57 23.15 -58.85
CA PRO A 55 20.57 22.13 -59.16
C PRO A 55 19.54 21.91 -58.04
N GLU A 56 19.85 22.36 -56.81
CA GLU A 56 18.92 22.34 -55.67
C GLU A 56 17.79 23.38 -55.78
N VAL A 57 18.05 24.50 -56.49
CA VAL A 57 17.10 25.62 -56.65
C VAL A 57 16.40 25.54 -58.00
N PHE A 58 17.18 25.42 -59.09
CA PHE A 58 16.67 25.25 -60.44
C PHE A 58 17.49 24.19 -61.19
N ASN A 59 16.85 23.05 -61.47
CA ASN A 59 17.47 22.01 -62.26
C ASN A 59 17.40 22.34 -63.77
N PHE A 60 18.41 23.04 -64.28
CA PHE A 60 18.53 23.42 -65.69
C PHE A 60 19.12 22.32 -66.60
N THR A 61 19.27 21.07 -66.13
CA THR A 61 19.86 19.97 -66.95
C THR A 61 19.17 19.72 -68.30
N THR A 62 17.90 20.12 -68.45
CA THR A 62 17.12 19.93 -69.68
C THR A 62 16.91 21.20 -70.52
N ALA A 63 17.37 22.38 -70.08
CA ALA A 63 17.13 23.64 -70.76
C ALA A 63 18.39 24.53 -70.76
N PRO A 64 18.89 24.98 -71.93
CA PRO A 64 20.05 25.85 -71.98
C PRO A 64 19.72 27.19 -71.33
N TYR A 65 20.62 27.69 -70.49
CA TYR A 65 20.55 29.01 -69.88
C TYR A 65 21.77 29.84 -70.25
N ASN A 66 21.63 31.16 -70.17
CA ASN A 66 22.74 32.11 -70.23
C ASN A 66 22.76 32.92 -68.93
N ILE A 67 23.95 33.18 -68.39
CA ILE A 67 24.15 33.93 -67.16
C ILE A 67 25.07 35.12 -67.43
N THR A 68 24.61 36.30 -67.07
CA THR A 68 25.33 37.57 -67.22
C THR A 68 25.39 38.28 -65.87
N TRP A 69 26.53 38.86 -65.54
CA TRP A 69 26.77 39.55 -64.28
C TRP A 69 26.77 41.07 -64.48
N TYR A 70 26.22 41.81 -63.53
CA TYR A 70 26.19 43.28 -63.52
C TYR A 70 26.64 43.81 -62.15
N ASN A 71 27.28 44.98 -62.10
CA ASN A 71 27.52 45.69 -60.85
C ASN A 71 26.25 46.49 -60.46
N SER A 72 25.73 46.31 -59.24
CA SER A 72 24.44 46.89 -58.82
C SER A 72 24.47 48.41 -58.62
N THR A 73 25.64 49.05 -58.58
CA THR A 73 25.79 50.50 -58.34
C THR A 73 26.05 51.26 -59.63
N THR A 74 26.79 50.66 -60.58
CA THR A 74 27.09 51.27 -61.88
C THR A 74 26.15 50.81 -63.00
N GLU A 75 25.37 49.73 -62.76
CA GLU A 75 24.54 49.03 -63.75
C GLU A 75 25.33 48.49 -64.97
N GLU A 76 26.67 48.51 -64.91
CA GLU A 76 27.54 48.01 -65.97
C GLU A 76 27.61 46.48 -66.00
N GLU A 77 27.59 45.92 -67.21
CA GLU A 77 27.81 44.49 -67.46
C GLU A 77 29.27 44.11 -67.19
N MET A 78 29.47 43.13 -66.30
CA MET A 78 30.80 42.64 -65.91
C MET A 78 31.41 41.86 -67.07
N LYS A 79 32.57 42.33 -67.56
CA LYS A 79 33.29 41.77 -68.70
C LYS A 79 34.72 41.42 -68.34
N ASN A 80 35.31 40.52 -69.11
CA ASN A 80 36.69 40.07 -68.93
C ASN A 80 37.66 41.25 -69.05
N LYS A 81 38.29 41.63 -67.93
CA LYS A 81 39.35 42.64 -67.84
C LYS A 81 40.65 41.93 -67.51
N THR A 82 41.58 41.89 -68.46
CA THR A 82 42.84 41.13 -68.38
C THR A 82 43.56 41.36 -67.05
N GLY A 83 43.72 40.29 -66.26
CA GLY A 83 44.44 40.32 -64.99
C GLY A 83 43.66 40.79 -63.76
N GLN A 84 42.43 41.34 -63.92
CA GLN A 84 41.60 41.84 -62.82
C GLN A 84 40.27 41.09 -62.69
N ILE A 85 39.48 40.96 -63.76
CA ILE A 85 38.13 40.36 -63.72
C ILE A 85 37.98 39.31 -64.82
N LEU A 86 37.45 38.14 -64.46
CA LEU A 86 37.21 37.03 -65.38
C LEU A 86 35.83 36.42 -65.14
N VAL A 87 34.94 36.53 -66.12
CA VAL A 87 33.72 35.72 -66.20
C VAL A 87 34.10 34.38 -66.84
N TYR A 88 33.95 33.29 -66.09
CA TYR A 88 34.29 31.94 -66.55
C TYR A 88 33.15 30.98 -66.21
N GLY A 89 32.56 30.38 -67.24
CA GLY A 89 31.33 29.59 -67.11
C GLY A 89 30.21 30.44 -66.51
N GLU A 90 29.71 30.00 -65.37
CA GLU A 90 28.67 30.68 -64.58
C GLU A 90 29.22 31.60 -63.47
N THR A 91 30.52 31.51 -63.19
CA THR A 91 31.18 32.21 -62.07
C THR A 91 31.86 33.50 -62.49
N LEU A 92 31.77 34.52 -61.65
CA LEU A 92 32.49 35.79 -61.77
C LEU A 92 33.69 35.80 -60.81
N TRP A 93 34.90 35.94 -61.36
CA TRP A 93 36.15 35.92 -60.60
C TRP A 93 36.81 37.30 -60.57
N PHE A 94 37.17 37.75 -59.38
CA PHE A 94 38.07 38.88 -59.14
C PHE A 94 39.47 38.31 -58.90
N LEU A 95 40.35 38.44 -59.88
CA LEU A 95 41.68 37.83 -59.91
C LEU A 95 42.74 38.56 -59.05
N ASN A 96 42.39 39.75 -58.57
CA ASN A 96 43.16 40.59 -57.66
C ASN A 96 42.19 41.61 -57.06
N VAL A 97 41.59 41.28 -55.91
CA VAL A 97 40.57 42.11 -55.27
C VAL A 97 41.17 43.42 -54.77
N THR A 98 40.46 44.54 -54.99
CA THR A 98 40.77 45.84 -54.36
C THR A 98 39.62 46.28 -53.45
N LEU A 99 39.84 47.34 -52.64
CA LEU A 99 38.77 47.92 -51.81
C LEU A 99 37.63 48.54 -52.64
N ASP A 100 37.91 48.92 -53.90
CA ASP A 100 36.91 49.47 -54.82
C ASP A 100 35.98 48.40 -55.41
N ASP A 101 36.33 47.11 -55.28
CA ASP A 101 35.50 45.98 -55.72
C ASP A 101 34.39 45.63 -54.70
N ASP A 102 34.39 46.22 -53.48
CA ASP A 102 33.35 46.01 -52.47
C ASP A 102 31.98 46.48 -52.98
N GLY A 103 31.04 45.55 -53.15
CA GLY A 103 29.82 45.85 -53.90
C GLY A 103 28.84 44.69 -53.99
N GLU A 104 27.63 44.99 -54.46
CA GLU A 104 26.63 43.98 -54.81
C GLU A 104 26.67 43.73 -56.31
N TYR A 105 26.74 42.45 -56.69
CA TYR A 105 26.84 41.99 -58.07
C TYR A 105 25.61 41.14 -58.41
N VAL A 106 24.88 41.55 -59.43
CA VAL A 106 23.62 40.91 -59.84
C VAL A 106 23.90 39.89 -60.93
N ALA A 107 23.67 38.62 -60.63
CA ALA A 107 23.59 37.56 -61.63
C ALA A 107 22.20 37.57 -62.26
N VAL A 108 22.14 37.63 -63.59
CA VAL A 108 20.90 37.55 -64.37
C VAL A 108 20.94 36.29 -65.22
N VAL A 109 20.08 35.32 -64.89
CA VAL A 109 19.95 34.02 -65.56
C VAL A 109 18.76 34.06 -66.52
N ARG A 110 19.02 33.88 -67.81
CA ARG A 110 18.00 33.84 -68.87
C ARG A 110 17.85 32.44 -69.41
N THR A 111 16.61 31.95 -69.43
CA THR A 111 16.17 30.71 -70.08
C THR A 111 15.26 31.06 -71.26
N PRO A 112 14.93 30.14 -72.19
CA PRO A 112 14.07 30.43 -73.34
C PRO A 112 12.65 30.92 -72.99
N SER A 113 12.22 30.79 -71.73
CA SER A 113 10.86 31.14 -71.29
C SER A 113 10.78 32.09 -70.09
N LYS A 114 11.88 32.27 -69.34
CA LYS A 114 11.90 33.02 -68.06
C LYS A 114 13.25 33.67 -67.82
N CYS A 115 13.23 34.82 -67.15
CA CYS A 115 14.40 35.50 -66.63
C CYS A 115 14.35 35.56 -65.09
N TYR A 116 15.51 35.37 -64.47
CA TYR A 116 15.71 35.41 -63.02
C TYR A 116 16.91 36.30 -62.70
N MET A 117 16.85 37.03 -61.60
CA MET A 117 18.00 37.79 -61.09
C MET A 117 18.18 37.61 -59.58
N GLN A 118 19.43 37.68 -59.13
CA GLN A 118 19.83 37.57 -57.73
C GLN A 118 21.12 38.38 -57.51
N ALA A 119 21.16 39.16 -56.43
CA ALA A 119 22.36 39.89 -56.03
C ALA A 119 23.24 39.05 -55.10
N THR A 120 24.56 39.19 -55.22
CA THR A 120 25.57 38.60 -54.33
C THR A 120 26.47 39.72 -53.80
N LYS A 121 26.65 39.81 -52.48
CA LYS A 121 27.51 40.84 -51.87
C LYS A 121 28.94 40.32 -51.76
N LEU A 122 29.88 41.02 -52.39
CA LEU A 122 31.31 40.97 -52.10
C LEU A 122 31.62 41.97 -50.99
N VAL A 123 32.29 41.51 -49.94
CA VAL A 123 32.80 42.32 -48.82
C VAL A 123 34.32 42.26 -48.85
N VAL A 124 35.00 43.41 -48.86
CA VAL A 124 36.47 43.47 -48.89
C VAL A 124 37.01 44.09 -47.61
N ASP A 125 37.44 43.24 -46.70
CA ASP A 125 37.96 43.66 -45.39
C ASP A 125 39.49 43.89 -45.46
N LEU A 126 39.99 44.83 -44.65
CA LEU A 126 41.44 45.02 -44.49
C LEU A 126 42.02 43.92 -43.58
N PRO A 127 43.19 43.34 -43.91
CA PRO A 127 43.85 42.34 -43.07
C PRO A 127 44.25 42.95 -41.71
N ILE A 128 44.11 42.16 -40.64
CA ILE A 128 44.42 42.59 -39.27
C ILE A 128 45.95 42.65 -39.09
N PRO A 129 46.53 43.78 -38.61
CA PRO A 129 47.97 43.89 -38.43
C PRO A 129 48.54 42.85 -37.46
N GLY A 130 49.52 42.06 -37.91
CA GLY A 130 50.15 41.00 -37.12
C GLY A 130 49.46 39.64 -37.19
N GLU A 131 48.32 39.55 -37.88
CA GLU A 131 47.67 38.29 -38.25
C GLU A 131 47.78 38.05 -39.77
N CYS A 132 47.37 36.86 -40.22
CA CYS A 132 47.47 36.42 -41.61
C CYS A 132 46.27 35.55 -41.98
N GLY A 133 45.88 35.63 -43.26
CA GLY A 133 44.55 35.18 -43.69
C GLY A 133 43.51 36.28 -43.44
N ARG A 134 42.25 35.89 -43.25
CA ARG A 134 41.11 36.81 -43.34
C ARG A 134 40.53 37.20 -41.97
N PRO A 135 40.02 38.44 -41.81
CA PRO A 135 39.42 38.90 -40.55
C PRO A 135 38.19 38.07 -40.14
N GLN A 136 37.38 37.65 -41.12
CA GLN A 136 36.25 36.76 -40.92
C GLN A 136 36.75 35.33 -40.69
N ARG A 137 36.38 34.71 -39.57
CA ARG A 137 36.90 33.40 -39.13
C ARG A 137 35.81 32.35 -39.05
N ALA A 138 36.09 31.15 -39.56
CA ALA A 138 35.25 29.97 -39.34
C ALA A 138 35.57 29.34 -37.98
N VAL A 139 34.60 29.23 -37.07
CA VAL A 139 34.81 28.56 -35.77
C VAL A 139 34.68 27.05 -35.94
N GLN A 140 35.69 26.28 -35.52
CA GLN A 140 35.66 24.81 -35.52
C GLN A 140 36.07 24.26 -34.16
N PRO A 141 35.22 23.44 -33.50
CA PRO A 141 35.59 22.81 -32.24
C PRO A 141 36.55 21.64 -32.47
N LEU A 142 37.53 21.47 -31.59
CA LEU A 142 38.42 20.32 -31.52
C LEU A 142 38.27 19.61 -30.17
N THR A 143 38.31 18.28 -30.16
CA THR A 143 38.13 17.47 -28.96
C THR A 143 39.43 17.29 -28.18
N ASN A 144 39.54 17.90 -27.01
CA ASN A 144 40.73 17.79 -26.14
C ASN A 144 41.06 16.33 -25.78
N GLY A 145 42.35 15.95 -25.86
CA GLY A 145 42.86 14.61 -25.56
C GLY A 145 42.51 13.53 -26.59
N ALA A 146 42.07 13.91 -27.79
CA ALA A 146 41.72 12.98 -28.88
C ALA A 146 42.38 13.40 -30.20
N SER A 147 42.43 12.47 -31.16
CA SER A 147 42.76 12.81 -32.55
C SER A 147 41.52 13.40 -33.23
N ASP A 148 41.64 14.58 -33.82
CA ASP A 148 40.54 15.32 -34.44
C ASP A 148 40.97 15.95 -35.78
N THR A 149 40.04 16.55 -36.53
CA THR A 149 40.30 17.09 -37.89
C THR A 149 39.72 18.48 -38.11
N LEU A 150 40.56 19.40 -38.59
CA LEU A 150 40.13 20.70 -39.14
C LEU A 150 39.78 20.56 -40.63
N HIS A 151 38.72 21.27 -41.03
CA HIS A 151 38.20 21.32 -42.39
C HIS A 151 38.45 22.70 -43.00
N CYS A 152 39.03 22.79 -44.19
CA CYS A 152 39.21 24.08 -44.86
C CYS A 152 37.88 24.57 -45.46
N PRO A 153 37.44 25.82 -45.19
CA PRO A 153 36.22 26.38 -45.77
C PRO A 153 36.24 26.60 -47.30
N LEU A 154 37.38 26.38 -47.96
CA LEU A 154 37.55 26.55 -49.42
C LEU A 154 37.04 25.37 -50.26
N GLY A 155 36.11 24.56 -49.72
CA GLY A 155 35.50 23.42 -50.43
C GLY A 155 34.88 23.82 -51.77
N ASP A 156 34.01 24.83 -51.75
CA ASP A 156 33.31 25.32 -52.96
C ASP A 156 34.26 25.82 -54.06
N TYR A 157 35.39 26.42 -53.67
CA TYR A 157 36.43 26.83 -54.61
C TYR A 157 37.11 25.62 -55.25
N ILE A 158 37.44 24.59 -54.45
CA ILE A 158 38.08 23.36 -54.94
C ILE A 158 37.13 22.60 -55.87
N ASP A 159 35.87 22.43 -55.49
CA ASP A 159 34.86 21.73 -56.29
C ASP A 159 34.59 22.46 -57.62
N LYS A 160 34.55 23.81 -57.61
CA LYS A 160 34.44 24.58 -58.86
C LYS A 160 35.69 24.50 -59.73
N LEU A 161 36.89 24.58 -59.15
CA LEU A 161 38.14 24.44 -59.91
C LEU A 161 38.30 23.04 -60.51
N ASP A 162 37.98 21.99 -59.76
CA ASP A 162 37.97 20.60 -60.25
C ASP A 162 36.90 20.42 -61.35
N SER A 163 35.73 21.07 -61.25
CA SER A 163 34.70 21.08 -62.31
C SER A 163 35.17 21.76 -63.61
N TYR A 164 36.08 22.73 -63.50
CA TYR A 164 36.75 23.38 -64.64
C TYR A 164 38.03 22.64 -65.08
N ASN A 165 38.34 21.50 -64.47
CA ASN A 165 39.57 20.71 -64.69
C ASN A 165 40.85 21.54 -64.47
N ILE A 166 40.83 22.46 -63.50
CA ILE A 166 41.96 23.32 -63.11
C ILE A 166 42.64 22.71 -61.88
N PRO A 167 43.93 22.32 -61.96
CA PRO A 167 44.64 21.78 -60.82
C PRO A 167 44.83 22.85 -59.73
N SER A 168 44.63 22.44 -58.49
CA SER A 168 44.74 23.27 -57.29
C SER A 168 45.50 22.54 -56.17
N SER A 169 46.20 23.30 -55.33
CA SER A 169 46.99 22.81 -54.21
C SER A 169 46.70 23.61 -52.94
N ILE A 170 46.49 22.92 -51.82
CA ILE A 170 46.27 23.53 -50.50
C ILE A 170 47.57 23.56 -49.69
N GLN A 171 47.76 24.61 -48.89
CA GLN A 171 48.78 24.66 -47.85
C GLN A 171 48.16 25.20 -46.55
N TRP A 172 48.48 24.54 -45.43
CA TRP A 172 48.00 24.91 -44.11
C TRP A 172 49.06 25.69 -43.32
N TYR A 173 48.58 26.57 -42.46
CA TYR A 173 49.39 27.44 -41.60
C TYR A 173 48.81 27.41 -40.18
N ARG A 174 49.68 27.48 -39.17
CA ARG A 174 49.34 27.68 -37.77
C ARG A 174 49.70 29.11 -37.42
N GLY A 175 48.69 29.95 -37.20
CA GLY A 175 48.86 31.39 -37.40
C GLY A 175 49.43 31.63 -38.79
N CYS A 176 50.66 32.14 -38.85
CA CYS A 176 51.37 32.47 -40.09
C CYS A 176 52.51 31.50 -40.43
N ASP A 177 52.79 30.52 -39.55
CA ASP A 177 53.86 29.56 -39.75
C ASP A 177 53.35 28.36 -40.57
N PRO A 178 54.01 27.98 -41.68
CA PRO A 178 53.54 26.90 -42.56
C PRO A 178 53.64 25.54 -41.86
N ILE A 179 52.56 24.76 -41.93
CA ILE A 179 52.51 23.39 -41.42
C ILE A 179 53.07 22.46 -42.51
N VAL A 180 54.05 21.64 -42.14
CA VAL A 180 54.64 20.62 -43.04
C VAL A 180 53.99 19.27 -42.77
N ASP A 181 53.49 18.62 -43.82
CA ASP A 181 52.79 17.34 -43.71
C ASP A 181 53.69 16.22 -43.13
N GLY A 182 53.16 15.46 -42.17
CA GLY A 182 53.86 14.36 -41.52
C GLY A 182 54.99 14.78 -40.58
N ILE A 183 55.11 16.08 -40.27
CA ILE A 183 56.00 16.62 -39.24
C ILE A 183 55.12 17.16 -38.10
N ASP A 184 55.60 17.01 -36.87
CA ASP A 184 54.87 17.30 -35.63
C ASP A 184 53.54 16.50 -35.51
N GLU A 185 52.54 17.07 -34.84
CA GLU A 185 51.23 16.48 -34.55
C GLU A 185 50.24 16.52 -35.74
N TYR A 186 50.66 16.98 -36.93
CA TYR A 186 49.78 17.32 -38.06
C TYR A 186 49.93 16.36 -39.25
N ILE A 187 48.81 15.91 -39.81
CA ILE A 187 48.75 15.00 -40.97
C ILE A 187 47.69 15.48 -41.98
N TYR A 188 48.08 15.69 -43.23
CA TYR A 188 47.15 15.99 -44.31
C TYR A 188 46.43 14.69 -44.71
N ARG A 189 45.10 14.64 -44.52
CA ARG A 189 44.30 13.46 -44.89
C ARG A 189 43.69 13.55 -46.29
N ASP A 190 43.47 14.77 -46.77
CA ASP A 190 42.69 15.08 -47.97
C ASP A 190 43.02 16.49 -48.47
N LYS A 191 42.58 16.88 -49.68
CA LYS A 191 42.70 18.26 -50.20
C LYS A 191 42.13 19.34 -49.27
N THR A 192 41.26 18.99 -48.33
CA THR A 192 40.55 19.92 -47.44
C THR A 192 40.67 19.61 -45.96
N LYS A 193 41.43 18.58 -45.54
CA LYS A 193 41.39 18.06 -44.16
C LYS A 193 42.77 17.92 -43.54
N LEU A 194 42.98 18.64 -42.44
CA LEU A 194 44.16 18.56 -41.59
C LEU A 194 43.81 17.80 -40.31
N ALA A 195 44.40 16.62 -40.11
CA ALA A 195 44.26 15.86 -38.88
C ALA A 195 45.32 16.28 -37.86
N ILE A 196 44.91 16.32 -36.59
CA ILE A 196 45.78 16.54 -35.43
C ILE A 196 45.78 15.23 -34.63
N THR A 197 46.94 14.66 -34.35
CA THR A 197 47.04 13.32 -33.72
C THR A 197 46.66 13.33 -32.24
N GLU A 198 47.00 14.39 -31.52
CA GLU A 198 46.67 14.57 -30.10
C GLU A 198 46.36 16.05 -29.85
N VAL A 199 45.07 16.40 -29.86
CA VAL A 199 44.64 17.77 -29.57
C VAL A 199 44.87 18.07 -28.09
N GLY A 200 45.61 19.14 -27.81
CA GLY A 200 45.75 19.72 -26.48
C GLY A 200 45.50 21.23 -26.46
N PRO A 201 45.67 21.90 -25.30
CA PRO A 201 45.42 23.34 -25.16
C PRO A 201 46.24 24.21 -26.12
N GLN A 202 47.39 23.71 -26.60
CA GLN A 202 48.24 24.37 -27.59
C GLN A 202 47.56 24.56 -28.96
N ASN A 203 46.56 23.75 -29.30
CA ASN A 203 45.84 23.80 -30.58
C ASN A 203 44.69 24.81 -30.57
N ASN A 204 44.44 25.48 -29.44
CA ASN A 204 43.47 26.57 -29.33
C ASN A 204 44.04 27.86 -29.94
N CYS A 205 44.21 27.85 -31.26
CA CYS A 205 44.84 28.91 -32.03
C CYS A 205 44.23 29.07 -33.43
N LEU A 206 44.64 30.12 -34.14
CA LEU A 206 44.22 30.35 -35.52
C LEU A 206 44.92 29.38 -36.47
N HIS A 207 44.17 28.80 -37.40
CA HIS A 207 44.69 28.01 -38.51
C HIS A 207 44.22 28.61 -39.82
N THR A 208 45.14 28.86 -40.74
CA THR A 208 44.80 29.43 -42.06
C THR A 208 45.07 28.37 -43.13
N CYS A 209 44.11 28.13 -44.01
CA CYS A 209 44.30 27.30 -45.20
C CYS A 209 44.36 28.21 -46.44
N THR A 210 45.41 28.06 -47.25
CA THR A 210 45.59 28.80 -48.50
C THR A 210 45.49 27.85 -49.67
N LEU A 211 44.52 28.09 -50.55
CA LEU A 211 44.38 27.41 -51.83
C LEU A 211 45.14 28.16 -52.90
N THR A 212 45.92 27.44 -53.70
CA THR A 212 46.71 27.97 -54.81
C THR A 212 46.33 27.26 -56.11
N PHE A 213 46.16 28.02 -57.19
CA PHE A 213 45.73 27.51 -58.50
C PHE A 213 46.16 28.46 -59.62
N THR A 214 46.06 28.02 -60.88
CA THR A 214 46.39 28.86 -62.04
C THR A 214 45.12 29.17 -62.84
N LEU A 215 44.72 30.44 -62.85
CA LEU A 215 43.53 30.92 -63.57
C LEU A 215 43.90 32.15 -64.41
N GLY A 216 43.47 32.17 -65.69
CA GLY A 216 43.84 33.23 -66.63
C GLY A 216 45.34 33.30 -66.96
N GLY A 217 46.08 32.20 -66.78
CA GLY A 217 47.52 32.13 -67.06
C GLY A 217 48.43 32.68 -65.97
N VAL A 218 47.88 33.08 -64.81
CA VAL A 218 48.64 33.57 -63.65
C VAL A 218 48.34 32.68 -62.45
N MET A 219 49.35 32.40 -61.63
CA MET A 219 49.18 31.70 -60.35
C MET A 219 48.53 32.64 -59.34
N ARG A 220 47.51 32.16 -58.65
CA ARG A 220 46.68 32.92 -57.70
C ARG A 220 46.50 32.16 -56.39
N SER A 221 46.17 32.91 -55.34
CA SER A 221 45.85 32.41 -54.01
C SER A 221 44.49 32.91 -53.53
N VAL A 222 43.87 32.11 -52.67
CA VAL A 222 42.80 32.54 -51.77
C VAL A 222 43.02 31.86 -50.42
N SER A 223 42.91 32.62 -49.35
CA SER A 223 43.03 32.14 -47.97
C SER A 223 41.69 32.08 -47.26
N GLU A 224 41.55 31.22 -46.26
CA GLU A 224 40.48 31.22 -45.26
C GLU A 224 41.07 30.92 -43.87
N THR A 225 40.54 31.59 -42.84
CA THR A 225 41.06 31.48 -41.46
C THR A 225 40.04 30.83 -40.54
N ILE A 226 40.52 29.89 -39.72
CA ILE A 226 39.75 29.05 -38.82
C ILE A 226 40.15 29.39 -37.39
N ASN A 227 39.17 29.63 -36.53
CA ASN A 227 39.36 29.69 -35.09
C ASN A 227 39.13 28.30 -34.50
N ALA A 228 40.20 27.58 -34.18
CA ALA A 228 40.11 26.24 -33.62
C ALA A 228 39.87 26.33 -32.10
N GLU A 229 38.67 25.97 -31.65
CA GLU A 229 38.30 26.00 -30.23
C GLU A 229 38.46 24.61 -29.61
N VAL A 230 39.52 24.40 -28.83
CA VAL A 230 39.71 23.15 -28.09
C VAL A 230 38.70 23.08 -26.94
N LYS A 231 37.78 22.12 -27.00
CA LYS A 231 36.71 21.87 -26.02
C LYS A 231 36.90 20.52 -25.36
N ASP A 232 36.49 20.43 -24.10
CA ASP A 232 36.57 19.18 -23.37
C ASP A 232 35.48 18.20 -23.83
N PHE A 233 35.76 16.92 -23.70
CA PHE A 233 34.83 15.90 -24.17
C PHE A 233 33.73 15.57 -23.15
N HIS A 234 32.55 15.28 -23.69
CA HIS A 234 31.46 14.61 -22.98
C HIS A 234 31.20 13.23 -23.56
N LEU A 235 31.01 12.26 -22.66
CA LEU A 235 30.54 10.92 -23.01
C LEU A 235 29.00 10.90 -23.08
N ALA A 236 28.45 9.76 -23.51
CA ALA A 236 27.00 9.59 -23.56
C ALA A 236 26.37 9.75 -22.17
N PRO A 237 25.25 10.51 -22.03
CA PRO A 237 24.54 10.65 -20.77
C PRO A 237 23.99 9.31 -20.29
N GLN A 238 23.86 9.16 -18.97
CA GLN A 238 23.36 7.96 -18.30
C GLN A 238 22.18 8.33 -17.39
N VAL A 239 21.01 7.73 -17.63
CA VAL A 239 19.82 7.93 -16.79
C VAL A 239 19.89 6.94 -15.63
N HIS A 240 20.09 7.45 -14.41
CA HIS A 240 20.12 6.65 -13.19
C HIS A 240 18.72 6.46 -12.59
N GLU A 241 17.89 7.50 -12.63
CA GLU A 241 16.47 7.43 -12.27
C GLU A 241 15.60 8.16 -13.31
N PRO A 242 14.40 7.64 -13.65
CA PRO A 242 13.78 6.42 -13.13
C PRO A 242 14.32 5.14 -13.79
N ALA A 243 14.44 4.06 -13.01
CA ALA A 243 15.06 2.80 -13.42
C ALA A 243 14.05 1.75 -13.92
N ASN A 244 13.14 2.14 -14.82
CA ASN A 244 12.09 1.27 -15.40
C ASN A 244 11.20 0.61 -14.33
N GLU A 245 10.81 1.42 -13.34
CA GLU A 245 10.15 0.98 -12.10
C GLU A 245 8.62 1.19 -12.11
N ILE A 246 7.92 0.46 -11.23
CA ILE A 246 6.46 0.58 -11.07
C ILE A 246 6.17 1.14 -9.68
N ILE A 247 5.50 2.29 -9.62
CA ILE A 247 5.25 3.05 -8.38
C ILE A 247 3.75 3.02 -8.07
N LYS A 248 3.39 2.52 -6.90
CA LYS A 248 1.99 2.56 -6.39
C LYS A 248 1.75 3.85 -5.60
N ALA A 249 0.73 4.62 -5.98
CA ALA A 249 0.36 5.86 -5.31
C ALA A 249 -1.16 5.97 -5.06
N PRO A 250 -1.60 6.61 -3.96
CA PRO A 250 -3.02 6.83 -3.72
C PRO A 250 -3.58 7.94 -4.61
N MET A 251 -4.82 7.78 -5.06
CA MET A 251 -5.55 8.81 -5.81
C MET A 251 -5.80 10.04 -4.93
N GLY A 252 -5.74 11.24 -5.51
CA GLY A 252 -5.92 12.50 -4.79
C GLY A 252 -4.70 12.99 -3.99
N SER A 253 -3.59 12.23 -3.94
CA SER A 253 -2.36 12.69 -3.29
C SER A 253 -1.49 13.55 -4.21
N LYS A 254 -0.66 14.41 -3.61
CA LYS A 254 0.51 15.01 -4.26
C LYS A 254 1.56 13.94 -4.52
N PHE A 255 2.14 13.95 -5.71
CA PHE A 255 3.19 12.99 -6.10
C PHE A 255 4.32 13.72 -6.82
N SER A 256 5.55 13.24 -6.65
CA SER A 256 6.71 13.75 -7.35
C SER A 256 7.71 12.63 -7.65
N LYS A 257 8.42 12.76 -8.78
CA LYS A 257 9.48 11.83 -9.16
C LYS A 257 10.62 12.61 -9.81
N ARG A 258 11.85 12.36 -9.35
CA ARG A 258 13.05 12.91 -9.98
C ARG A 258 13.44 12.11 -11.22
N CYS A 259 13.91 12.80 -12.24
CA CYS A 259 14.82 12.23 -13.21
C CYS A 259 16.23 12.63 -12.80
N LEU A 260 17.14 11.67 -12.68
CA LEU A 260 18.52 11.88 -12.29
C LEU A 260 19.44 11.33 -13.38
N VAL A 261 20.24 12.22 -13.96
CA VAL A 261 21.11 11.94 -15.11
C VAL A 261 22.54 12.26 -14.74
N PHE A 262 23.48 11.38 -15.09
CA PHE A 262 24.91 11.62 -14.99
C PHE A 262 25.52 11.74 -16.39
N VAL A 263 26.37 12.73 -16.60
CA VAL A 263 27.13 12.91 -17.85
C VAL A 263 28.62 12.92 -17.52
N PRO A 264 29.36 11.85 -17.85
CA PRO A 264 30.82 11.85 -17.70
C PRO A 264 31.47 12.87 -18.64
N GLY A 265 32.44 13.63 -18.14
CA GLY A 265 33.16 14.68 -18.88
C GLY A 265 33.61 15.83 -17.98
N VAL A 266 34.31 16.81 -18.54
CA VAL A 266 34.98 17.87 -17.75
C VAL A 266 34.25 19.22 -17.80
N GLU A 267 33.59 19.55 -18.92
CA GLU A 267 32.85 20.79 -19.13
C GLU A 267 31.36 20.68 -18.68
N SER A 268 30.53 21.70 -18.93
CA SER A 268 29.08 21.64 -18.73
C SER A 268 28.40 21.11 -20.00
N PRO A 269 27.77 19.93 -19.98
CA PRO A 269 27.19 19.33 -21.18
C PRO A 269 25.94 20.09 -21.62
N PHE A 270 25.89 20.51 -22.89
CA PHE A 270 24.69 21.08 -23.50
C PHE A 270 23.68 19.96 -23.81
N ILE A 271 22.84 19.61 -22.83
CA ILE A 271 21.83 18.55 -22.93
C ILE A 271 20.48 18.96 -22.36
N ASP A 272 19.40 18.52 -23.01
CA ASP A 272 18.04 18.75 -22.55
C ASP A 272 17.46 17.51 -21.87
N VAL A 273 17.20 17.62 -20.57
CA VAL A 273 16.47 16.60 -19.79
C VAL A 273 14.98 16.94 -19.81
N LEU A 274 14.17 16.09 -20.45
CA LEU A 274 12.75 16.31 -20.68
C LEU A 274 11.91 15.15 -20.15
N TRP A 275 10.73 15.46 -19.64
CA TRP A 275 9.70 14.48 -19.29
C TRP A 275 8.70 14.32 -20.44
N MET A 276 8.31 13.07 -20.72
CA MET A 276 7.38 12.69 -21.78
C MET A 276 6.31 11.75 -21.22
N ALA A 277 5.05 11.97 -21.60
CA ALA A 277 3.92 11.11 -21.27
C ALA A 277 3.04 10.93 -22.50
N ARG A 278 2.57 9.70 -22.75
CA ARG A 278 1.72 9.35 -23.92
C ARG A 278 2.29 9.75 -25.30
N GLY A 279 3.59 10.01 -25.41
CA GLY A 279 4.26 10.48 -26.62
C GLY A 279 4.43 11.99 -26.74
N GLU A 280 3.86 12.78 -25.81
CA GLU A 280 4.01 14.24 -25.77
C GLU A 280 4.96 14.68 -24.66
N PHE A 281 5.65 15.79 -24.87
CA PHE A 281 6.59 16.38 -23.92
C PHE A 281 5.87 17.28 -22.91
N ILE A 282 6.25 17.18 -21.63
CA ILE A 282 5.73 18.01 -20.54
C ILE A 282 6.66 19.22 -20.36
N PHE A 283 6.38 20.30 -21.08
CA PHE A 283 7.16 21.55 -21.02
C PHE A 283 6.71 22.51 -19.91
N THR A 284 5.52 22.32 -19.35
CA THR A 284 4.97 23.17 -18.28
C THR A 284 5.93 23.28 -17.10
N THR A 285 6.26 24.50 -16.69
CA THR A 285 7.03 24.83 -15.48
C THR A 285 6.22 25.58 -14.42
N LEU A 286 5.01 26.05 -14.75
CA LEU A 286 4.16 26.82 -13.82
C LEU A 286 3.52 25.89 -12.77
N PRO A 287 3.67 26.17 -11.45
CA PRO A 287 3.00 25.40 -10.39
C PRO A 287 1.46 25.53 -10.37
N SER A 288 0.89 26.42 -11.18
CA SER A 288 -0.56 26.58 -11.37
C SER A 288 -1.20 25.41 -12.12
N ASP A 289 -0.42 24.74 -12.96
CA ASP A 289 -0.87 23.57 -13.70
C ASP A 289 -0.80 22.30 -12.83
N ARG A 290 -1.64 21.31 -13.15
CA ARG A 290 -1.75 20.09 -12.35
C ARG A 290 -0.51 19.21 -12.43
N VAL A 291 0.14 19.18 -13.59
CA VAL A 291 1.35 18.40 -13.87
C VAL A 291 2.38 19.36 -14.45
N TYR A 292 3.52 19.50 -13.80
CA TYR A 292 4.57 20.44 -14.18
C TYR A 292 5.96 19.87 -13.87
N THR A 293 6.98 20.45 -14.49
CA THR A 293 8.39 20.10 -14.27
C THR A 293 9.11 21.21 -13.51
N SER A 294 10.13 20.85 -12.72
CA SER A 294 11.05 21.86 -12.19
C SER A 294 11.98 22.39 -13.28
N GLU A 295 12.62 23.53 -13.00
CA GLU A 295 13.88 23.88 -13.63
C GLU A 295 14.93 22.77 -13.38
N PRO A 296 15.85 22.52 -14.31
CA PRO A 296 16.90 21.53 -14.15
C PRO A 296 17.94 22.02 -13.14
N ARG A 297 18.23 21.20 -12.13
CA ARG A 297 19.31 21.46 -11.17
C ARG A 297 20.58 20.75 -11.65
N ILE A 298 21.65 21.50 -11.81
CA ILE A 298 22.93 21.02 -12.35
C ILE A 298 24.02 21.15 -11.27
N TRP A 299 24.87 20.13 -11.10
CA TRP A 299 26.08 20.21 -10.28
C TRP A 299 27.18 19.28 -10.80
N SER A 300 28.43 19.70 -10.67
CA SER A 300 29.59 18.86 -11.00
C SER A 300 29.89 17.85 -9.90
N GLN A 301 30.51 16.73 -10.29
CA GLN A 301 31.17 15.77 -9.42
C GLN A 301 32.61 15.60 -9.90
N ASP A 302 33.57 15.85 -9.01
CA ASP A 302 35.00 15.61 -9.24
C ASP A 302 35.49 14.25 -8.68
N ASP A 303 34.61 13.50 -8.01
CA ASP A 303 34.95 12.24 -7.34
C ASP A 303 34.89 11.02 -8.27
N HIS A 304 35.95 10.20 -8.24
CA HIS A 304 36.27 9.01 -9.05
C HIS A 304 36.16 9.13 -10.58
N ILE A 305 35.04 9.63 -11.11
CA ILE A 305 34.81 9.92 -12.53
C ILE A 305 34.29 11.36 -12.60
N LYS A 306 35.06 12.24 -13.26
CA LYS A 306 34.59 13.61 -13.52
C LYS A 306 33.33 13.60 -14.38
N GLY A 307 32.34 14.36 -13.95
CA GLY A 307 31.09 14.49 -14.68
C GLY A 307 30.13 15.49 -14.07
N THR A 308 29.02 15.71 -14.76
CA THR A 308 27.96 16.62 -14.34
C THR A 308 26.68 15.83 -14.10
N TRP A 309 26.08 16.04 -12.93
CA TRP A 309 24.74 15.56 -12.60
C TRP A 309 23.69 16.59 -12.99
N ILE A 310 22.57 16.10 -13.53
CA ILE A 310 21.38 16.90 -13.80
C ILE A 310 20.15 16.22 -13.19
N GLU A 311 19.43 16.95 -12.35
CA GLU A 311 18.17 16.55 -11.74
C GLU A 311 17.01 17.38 -12.29
N ARG A 312 15.93 16.72 -12.72
CA ARG A 312 14.68 17.40 -13.10
C ARG A 312 13.46 16.70 -12.53
N MET A 313 12.71 17.40 -11.68
CA MET A 313 11.52 16.87 -11.01
C MET A 313 10.31 16.90 -11.95
N LEU A 314 9.52 15.83 -11.95
CA LEU A 314 8.14 15.83 -12.40
C LEU A 314 7.23 15.90 -11.17
N MET A 315 6.31 16.86 -11.16
CA MET A 315 5.44 17.18 -10.03
C MET A 315 3.97 17.06 -10.42
N PHE A 316 3.18 16.42 -9.56
CA PHE A 316 1.73 16.32 -9.66
C PHE A 316 1.10 16.97 -8.43
N SER A 317 0.31 18.02 -8.61
CA SER A 317 -0.41 18.67 -7.51
C SER A 317 -1.55 17.80 -6.96
N GLU A 318 -2.15 16.97 -7.82
CA GLU A 318 -3.14 15.95 -7.47
C GLU A 318 -3.12 14.82 -8.52
N LEU A 319 -3.01 13.57 -8.05
CA LEU A 319 -3.15 12.38 -8.90
C LEU A 319 -4.61 12.05 -9.22
N LYS A 320 -4.96 12.12 -10.50
CA LYS A 320 -6.28 11.78 -11.05
C LYS A 320 -6.27 10.37 -11.66
N LYS A 321 -7.48 9.84 -11.90
CA LYS A 321 -7.67 8.54 -12.59
C LYS A 321 -6.95 8.48 -13.96
N GLU A 322 -6.81 9.63 -14.62
CA GLU A 322 -6.17 9.77 -15.94
C GLU A 322 -4.63 9.69 -15.92
N ASP A 323 -3.98 9.71 -14.75
CA ASP A 323 -2.51 9.62 -14.60
C ASP A 323 -2.03 8.17 -14.36
N PHE A 324 -2.92 7.30 -13.91
CA PHE A 324 -2.61 5.91 -13.63
C PHE A 324 -2.57 5.06 -14.90
N ASN A 325 -1.79 3.98 -14.86
CA ASN A 325 -1.54 3.07 -15.98
C ASN A 325 -0.89 3.76 -17.20
N ILE A 326 -0.05 4.77 -16.95
CA ILE A 326 0.75 5.49 -17.95
C ILE A 326 2.23 5.33 -17.61
N SER A 327 3.04 5.12 -18.64
CA SER A 327 4.50 5.23 -18.59
C SER A 327 4.93 6.69 -18.76
N TYR A 328 5.47 7.27 -17.69
CA TYR A 328 6.15 8.56 -17.72
C TYR A 328 7.63 8.30 -18.01
N THR A 329 8.15 8.90 -19.08
CA THR A 329 9.52 8.66 -19.56
C THR A 329 10.35 9.92 -19.39
N CYS A 330 11.47 9.83 -18.69
CA CYS A 330 12.52 10.83 -18.79
C CYS A 330 13.39 10.51 -20.02
N THR A 331 13.59 11.49 -20.88
CA THR A 331 14.39 11.40 -22.10
C THR A 331 15.43 12.50 -22.09
N VAL A 332 16.68 12.15 -22.37
CA VAL A 332 17.80 13.09 -22.40
C VAL A 332 18.22 13.29 -23.85
N HIS A 333 18.16 14.51 -24.34
CA HIS A 333 18.59 14.82 -25.70
C HIS A 333 20.04 15.30 -25.67
N SER A 334 20.92 14.54 -26.32
CA SER A 334 22.35 14.81 -26.46
C SER A 334 22.85 14.41 -27.84
N SER A 335 23.85 15.12 -28.35
CA SER A 335 24.58 14.74 -29.58
C SER A 335 25.27 13.37 -29.47
N ARG A 336 25.53 12.88 -28.25
CA ARG A 336 26.14 11.57 -27.98
C ARG A 336 25.13 10.42 -27.80
N GLY A 337 23.83 10.70 -27.83
CA GLY A 337 22.78 9.68 -27.73
C GLY A 337 21.52 10.16 -26.99
N ILE A 338 20.45 9.36 -27.07
CA ILE A 338 19.14 9.67 -26.44
C ILE A 338 18.76 8.56 -25.45
N PRO A 339 19.39 8.48 -24.26
CA PRO A 339 19.03 7.52 -23.23
C PRO A 339 17.67 7.87 -22.63
N LYS A 340 16.96 6.84 -22.16
CA LYS A 340 15.60 6.95 -21.64
C LYS A 340 15.44 6.06 -20.41
N GLY A 341 14.79 6.59 -19.38
CA GLY A 341 14.30 5.82 -18.23
C GLY A 341 12.81 6.09 -18.07
N HIS A 342 12.01 5.07 -17.74
CA HIS A 342 10.58 5.26 -17.50
C HIS A 342 10.15 4.82 -16.09
N PHE A 343 8.99 5.29 -15.66
CA PHE A 343 8.26 4.69 -14.55
C PHE A 343 6.77 4.57 -14.90
N THR A 344 6.09 3.58 -14.33
CA THR A 344 4.64 3.41 -14.48
C THR A 344 3.93 3.66 -13.16
N LEU A 345 2.92 4.54 -13.17
CA LEU A 345 2.12 4.84 -11.99
C LEU A 345 0.93 3.87 -11.88
N LEU A 346 0.83 3.15 -10.77
CA LEU A 346 -0.32 2.29 -10.44
C LEU A 346 -1.09 2.81 -9.23
N GLN A 347 -2.38 2.51 -9.17
CA GLN A 347 -3.22 2.84 -8.03
C GLN A 347 -2.79 2.00 -6.81
N ALA A 348 -2.62 2.64 -5.65
CA ALA A 348 -2.36 1.93 -4.40
C ALA A 348 -3.54 1.03 -4.00
N ASP A 349 -3.23 -0.16 -3.48
CA ASP A 349 -4.25 -1.12 -3.07
C ASP A 349 -5.08 -0.58 -1.88
N PRO A 350 -6.40 -0.80 -1.85
CA PRO A 350 -7.23 -0.32 -0.75
C PRO A 350 -6.89 -1.02 0.57
N ASN A 351 -6.91 -0.26 1.68
CA ASN A 351 -6.63 -0.78 3.03
C ASN A 351 -7.81 -1.63 3.57
N ILE A 352 -7.95 -2.86 3.09
CA ILE A 352 -9.03 -3.80 3.45
C ILE A 352 -8.87 -4.36 4.89
N ILE A 353 -7.73 -4.11 5.56
CA ILE A 353 -7.47 -4.57 6.94
C ILE A 353 -8.51 -4.05 7.94
N LEU A 354 -8.93 -2.78 7.82
CA LEU A 354 -9.89 -2.15 8.73
C LEU A 354 -11.29 -2.81 8.68
N PRO A 355 -11.95 -2.97 7.52
CA PRO A 355 -13.25 -3.66 7.47
C PRO A 355 -13.17 -5.14 7.86
N ILE A 356 -12.08 -5.85 7.53
CA ILE A 356 -11.89 -7.25 7.98
C ILE A 356 -11.85 -7.31 9.52
N GLY A 357 -11.07 -6.44 10.17
CA GLY A 357 -10.97 -6.40 11.63
C GLY A 357 -12.31 -6.11 12.31
N LEU A 358 -13.12 -5.22 11.74
CA LEU A 358 -14.43 -4.85 12.29
C LEU A 358 -15.46 -6.00 12.16
N VAL A 359 -15.47 -6.72 11.04
CA VAL A 359 -16.33 -7.90 10.85
C VAL A 359 -15.93 -9.04 11.81
N LEU A 360 -14.64 -9.36 11.91
CA LEU A 360 -14.15 -10.40 12.83
C LEU A 360 -14.42 -10.05 14.29
N GLY A 361 -14.23 -8.78 14.69
CA GLY A 361 -14.57 -8.29 16.02
C GLY A 361 -16.06 -8.45 16.35
N GLY A 362 -16.94 -8.10 15.40
CA GLY A 362 -18.39 -8.27 15.56
C GLY A 362 -18.81 -9.72 15.76
N VAL A 363 -18.25 -10.65 14.97
CA VAL A 363 -18.51 -12.10 15.09
C VAL A 363 -18.06 -12.63 16.46
N MET A 364 -16.89 -12.21 16.95
CA MET A 364 -16.40 -12.62 18.28
C MET A 364 -17.28 -12.12 19.43
N ILE A 365 -17.78 -10.88 19.35
CA ILE A 365 -18.72 -10.33 20.35
C ILE A 365 -20.04 -11.12 20.34
N LEU A 366 -20.61 -11.41 19.16
CA LEU A 366 -21.82 -12.21 19.03
C LEU A 366 -21.64 -13.64 19.59
N PHE A 367 -20.48 -14.25 19.35
CA PHE A 367 -20.14 -15.56 19.93
C PHE A 367 -20.09 -15.51 21.47
N ILE A 368 -19.43 -14.50 22.05
CA ILE A 368 -19.38 -14.31 23.51
C ILE A 368 -20.79 -14.12 24.10
N ILE A 369 -21.63 -13.30 23.48
CA ILE A 369 -23.04 -13.10 23.91
C ILE A 369 -23.81 -14.42 23.86
N SER A 370 -23.68 -15.18 22.76
CA SER A 370 -24.33 -16.50 22.62
C SER A 370 -23.91 -17.48 23.72
N VAL A 371 -22.62 -17.55 24.03
CA VAL A 371 -22.07 -18.38 25.10
C VAL A 371 -22.61 -17.94 26.47
N ILE A 372 -22.68 -16.64 26.76
CA ILE A 372 -23.25 -16.11 28.03
C ILE A 372 -24.73 -16.48 28.15
N VAL A 373 -25.53 -16.27 27.10
CA VAL A 373 -26.96 -16.63 27.06
C VAL A 373 -27.14 -18.14 27.28
N TYR A 374 -26.33 -18.98 26.62
CA TYR A 374 -26.33 -20.43 26.83
C TYR A 374 -26.06 -20.81 28.30
N TYR A 375 -25.06 -20.21 28.95
CA TYR A 375 -24.76 -20.51 30.36
C TYR A 375 -25.87 -20.08 31.33
N ILE A 376 -26.49 -18.91 31.11
CA ILE A 376 -27.60 -18.41 31.94
C ILE A 376 -28.83 -19.32 31.81
N PHE A 377 -29.22 -19.68 30.58
CA PHE A 377 -30.44 -20.44 30.32
C PHE A 377 -30.24 -21.96 30.23
N LYS A 378 -29.04 -22.48 30.51
CA LYS A 378 -28.69 -23.92 30.38
C LYS A 378 -29.75 -24.88 30.94
N ILE A 379 -30.24 -24.61 32.16
CA ILE A 379 -31.24 -25.47 32.82
C ILE A 379 -32.59 -25.36 32.09
N ASP A 380 -33.01 -24.15 31.72
CA ASP A 380 -34.28 -23.91 31.03
C ASP A 380 -34.28 -24.46 29.60
N ILE A 381 -33.18 -24.32 28.86
CA ILE A 381 -32.98 -24.92 27.53
C ILE A 381 -33.10 -26.45 27.63
N VAL A 382 -32.43 -27.10 28.58
CA VAL A 382 -32.51 -28.56 28.74
C VAL A 382 -33.90 -29.02 29.18
N LEU A 383 -34.56 -28.32 30.11
CA LEU A 383 -35.92 -28.66 30.54
C LEU A 383 -36.95 -28.45 29.41
N TRP A 384 -36.79 -27.38 28.60
CA TRP A 384 -37.62 -27.15 27.42
C TRP A 384 -37.38 -28.20 26.34
N PHE A 385 -36.12 -28.53 26.04
CA PHE A 385 -35.76 -29.53 25.04
C PHE A 385 -36.29 -30.93 25.39
N ARG A 386 -36.22 -31.34 26.68
CA ARG A 386 -36.87 -32.56 27.18
C ARG A 386 -38.39 -32.57 26.98
N LYS A 387 -39.05 -31.41 27.04
CA LYS A 387 -40.51 -31.27 26.84
C LYS A 387 -40.90 -31.20 25.35
N ALA A 388 -40.06 -30.59 24.53
CA ALA A 388 -40.30 -30.39 23.10
C ALA A 388 -40.00 -31.67 22.28
N PHE A 389 -38.97 -32.42 22.65
CA PHE A 389 -38.51 -33.61 21.91
C PHE A 389 -38.57 -34.89 22.78
N PRO A 390 -39.78 -35.40 23.11
CA PRO A 390 -39.93 -36.62 23.89
C PRO A 390 -39.43 -37.89 23.18
N ILE A 391 -39.21 -37.85 21.86
CA ILE A 391 -38.71 -38.98 21.06
C ILE A 391 -37.22 -39.27 21.36
N LEU A 392 -36.44 -38.25 21.74
CA LEU A 392 -35.00 -38.37 22.03
C LEU A 392 -34.70 -38.94 23.43
N TYR A 393 -35.74 -39.18 24.25
CA TYR A 393 -35.59 -39.67 25.62
C TYR A 393 -36.56 -40.82 25.87
N THR A 394 -36.04 -42.00 26.20
CA THR A 394 -36.86 -43.17 26.53
C THR A 394 -37.80 -42.86 27.70
N ASN A 395 -39.12 -42.94 27.46
CA ASN A 395 -40.10 -42.72 28.51
C ASN A 395 -40.02 -43.84 29.57
N LYS A 396 -39.69 -43.47 30.81
CA LYS A 396 -39.50 -44.43 31.92
C LYS A 396 -40.79 -45.00 32.49
N ASP A 397 -41.94 -44.55 31.99
CA ASP A 397 -43.26 -45.05 32.42
C ASP A 397 -43.53 -46.52 32.06
N LEU A 398 -42.64 -47.17 31.30
CA LEU A 398 -42.67 -48.59 30.97
C LEU A 398 -41.73 -49.44 31.84
N ASP A 399 -40.90 -48.85 32.70
CA ASP A 399 -39.85 -49.53 33.49
C ASP A 399 -40.40 -50.44 34.63
N GLY A 400 -41.71 -50.69 34.71
CA GLY A 400 -42.37 -51.51 35.76
C GLY A 400 -42.38 -50.93 37.19
N LYS A 401 -41.58 -49.89 37.45
CA LYS A 401 -41.47 -49.20 38.75
C LYS A 401 -42.68 -48.32 39.07
N LEU A 402 -43.17 -48.42 40.32
CA LEU A 402 -44.42 -47.80 40.78
C LEU A 402 -44.28 -46.30 41.13
N TYR A 403 -43.10 -45.88 41.62
CA TYR A 403 -42.84 -44.52 42.10
C TYR A 403 -41.70 -43.83 41.32
N ASP A 404 -41.84 -42.52 41.08
CA ASP A 404 -40.81 -41.70 40.44
C ASP A 404 -39.66 -41.36 41.39
N ALA A 405 -39.95 -41.21 42.69
CA ALA A 405 -38.92 -41.17 43.73
C ALA A 405 -39.42 -41.61 45.12
N TYR A 406 -38.52 -42.24 45.87
CA TYR A 406 -38.60 -42.39 47.33
C TYR A 406 -38.14 -41.09 47.99
N VAL A 407 -38.72 -40.70 49.13
CA VAL A 407 -38.29 -39.53 49.91
C VAL A 407 -37.86 -39.98 51.30
N ALA A 408 -36.57 -39.81 51.62
CA ALA A 408 -36.00 -40.04 52.95
C ALA A 408 -35.69 -38.70 53.62
N TYR A 409 -36.17 -38.51 54.84
CA TYR A 409 -35.97 -37.31 55.68
C TYR A 409 -35.83 -37.71 57.16
N PRO A 410 -35.36 -36.81 58.04
CA PRO A 410 -35.15 -37.13 59.46
C PRO A 410 -36.49 -37.33 60.16
N GLN A 411 -36.64 -38.41 60.94
CA GLN A 411 -37.88 -38.69 61.65
C GLN A 411 -37.97 -37.89 62.97
N PRO A 412 -39.15 -37.79 63.60
CA PRO A 412 -39.25 -37.28 64.96
C PRO A 412 -38.26 -38.00 65.89
N TYR A 413 -37.59 -37.25 66.76
CA TYR A 413 -36.49 -37.70 67.63
C TYR A 413 -35.11 -37.91 66.97
N ASP A 414 -34.96 -37.83 65.64
CA ASP A 414 -33.64 -37.84 64.98
C ASP A 414 -32.87 -36.52 65.12
N PHE A 415 -31.54 -36.61 65.15
CA PHE A 415 -30.67 -35.43 65.13
C PHE A 415 -30.77 -34.69 63.79
N GLY A 416 -31.34 -33.48 63.82
CA GLY A 416 -31.54 -32.66 62.62
C GLY A 416 -32.96 -32.66 62.07
N PHE A 417 -33.90 -33.29 62.78
CA PHE A 417 -35.32 -33.01 62.67
C PHE A 417 -35.64 -31.54 63.00
N SER A 418 -36.54 -30.94 62.24
CA SER A 418 -37.26 -29.73 62.62
C SER A 418 -38.65 -29.74 61.99
N ASN A 419 -39.61 -29.08 62.63
CA ASN A 419 -40.99 -28.98 62.10
C ASN A 419 -41.03 -28.35 60.69
N GLU A 420 -40.02 -27.54 60.33
CA GLU A 420 -39.86 -26.99 58.98
C GLU A 420 -39.47 -28.06 57.94
N VAL A 421 -38.60 -29.01 58.31
CA VAL A 421 -38.19 -30.13 57.45
C VAL A 421 -39.34 -31.10 57.22
N GLU A 422 -40.10 -31.42 58.27
CA GLU A 422 -41.29 -32.27 58.20
C GLU A 422 -42.39 -31.61 57.36
N THR A 423 -42.72 -30.34 57.62
CA THR A 423 -43.68 -29.57 56.81
C THR A 423 -43.23 -29.45 55.35
N PHE A 424 -41.92 -29.37 55.10
CA PHE A 424 -41.40 -29.41 53.75
C PHE A 424 -41.62 -30.78 53.07
N ALA A 425 -41.26 -31.87 53.74
CA ALA A 425 -41.34 -33.23 53.21
C ALA A 425 -42.80 -33.70 52.98
N LEU A 426 -43.70 -33.44 53.94
CA LEU A 426 -45.09 -33.94 53.92
C LEU A 426 -46.08 -33.04 53.17
N HIS A 427 -45.89 -31.72 53.17
CA HIS A 427 -46.85 -30.80 52.53
C HIS A 427 -46.27 -30.12 51.29
N THR A 428 -45.10 -29.48 51.40
CA THR A 428 -44.58 -28.62 50.33
C THR A 428 -44.08 -29.45 49.13
N LEU A 429 -43.38 -30.55 49.39
CA LEU A 429 -42.81 -31.41 48.35
C LEU A 429 -43.91 -32.12 47.52
N PRO A 430 -44.96 -32.74 48.11
CA PRO A 430 -46.12 -33.25 47.37
C PRO A 430 -46.88 -32.16 46.59
N GLN A 431 -47.10 -30.99 47.19
CA GLN A 431 -47.86 -29.91 46.53
C GLN A 431 -47.19 -29.43 45.23
N VAL A 432 -45.86 -29.44 45.15
CA VAL A 432 -45.15 -29.01 43.94
C VAL A 432 -44.85 -30.18 43.00
N LEU A 433 -44.43 -31.34 43.51
CA LEU A 433 -44.03 -32.46 42.66
C LEU A 433 -45.18 -33.37 42.25
N GLU A 434 -46.09 -33.71 43.14
CA GLU A 434 -47.27 -34.53 42.82
C GLU A 434 -48.36 -33.66 42.17
N LYS A 435 -48.78 -32.57 42.80
CA LYS A 435 -49.94 -31.78 42.31
C LYS A 435 -49.64 -30.82 41.16
N ALA A 436 -48.45 -30.21 41.10
CA ALA A 436 -48.09 -29.26 40.05
C ALA A 436 -47.16 -29.82 38.95
N CYS A 437 -46.46 -30.93 39.23
CA CYS A 437 -45.58 -31.60 38.26
C CYS A 437 -45.98 -33.05 37.93
N ASP A 438 -47.04 -33.58 38.54
CA ASP A 438 -47.69 -34.86 38.19
C ASP A 438 -46.80 -36.11 38.39
N TYR A 439 -45.77 -36.03 39.26
CA TYR A 439 -44.91 -37.16 39.67
C TYR A 439 -45.59 -38.01 40.76
N LYS A 440 -45.16 -39.28 40.91
CA LYS A 440 -45.51 -40.12 42.06
C LYS A 440 -44.35 -40.20 43.06
N LEU A 441 -44.55 -39.71 44.29
CA LEU A 441 -43.59 -39.90 45.38
C LEU A 441 -44.03 -41.03 46.29
N PHE A 442 -43.07 -41.71 46.92
CA PHE A 442 -43.29 -42.55 48.09
C PHE A 442 -42.69 -41.88 49.31
N ILE A 443 -43.48 -41.71 50.37
CA ILE A 443 -43.06 -41.11 51.63
C ILE A 443 -43.40 -42.09 52.76
N ALA A 444 -42.36 -42.56 53.45
CA ALA A 444 -42.43 -43.58 54.50
C ALA A 444 -43.58 -43.37 55.51
N ASP A 445 -43.70 -42.17 56.09
CA ASP A 445 -44.65 -41.88 57.17
C ASP A 445 -46.09 -41.62 56.68
N ARG A 446 -46.30 -41.47 55.36
CA ARG A 446 -47.63 -41.29 54.73
C ARG A 446 -48.15 -42.57 54.09
N ASP A 447 -47.27 -43.30 53.41
CA ASP A 447 -47.64 -44.34 52.44
C ASP A 447 -47.45 -45.78 52.99
N CYS A 448 -46.86 -45.95 54.19
CA CYS A 448 -46.78 -47.25 54.87
C CYS A 448 -48.05 -47.55 55.69
N LEU A 449 -48.56 -48.79 55.61
CA LEU A 449 -49.62 -49.27 56.50
C LEU A 449 -49.08 -49.53 57.92
N PRO A 450 -49.83 -49.19 58.98
CA PRO A 450 -49.40 -49.42 60.36
C PRO A 450 -49.22 -50.92 60.63
N GLY A 451 -48.00 -51.30 61.02
CA GLY A 451 -47.58 -52.69 61.26
C GLY A 451 -46.63 -53.28 60.20
N GLN A 452 -46.40 -52.60 59.07
CA GLN A 452 -45.53 -53.10 57.98
C GLN A 452 -44.09 -52.55 58.00
N VAL A 453 -43.59 -52.17 59.19
CA VAL A 453 -42.24 -51.61 59.38
C VAL A 453 -41.25 -52.75 59.62
N THR A 454 -40.81 -53.38 58.53
CA THR A 454 -39.70 -54.33 58.52
C THR A 454 -38.61 -53.84 57.57
N VAL A 455 -37.38 -54.27 57.79
CA VAL A 455 -36.21 -53.86 56.99
C VAL A 455 -36.41 -54.16 55.50
N ASP A 456 -37.09 -55.28 55.19
CA ASP A 456 -37.36 -55.74 53.82
C ASP A 456 -38.35 -54.83 53.08
N SER A 457 -39.38 -54.31 53.77
CA SER A 457 -40.39 -53.45 53.12
C SER A 457 -39.82 -52.10 52.69
N VAL A 458 -38.82 -51.58 53.41
CA VAL A 458 -38.06 -50.38 53.00
C VAL A 458 -37.27 -50.67 51.72
N GLU A 459 -36.59 -51.81 51.66
CA GLU A 459 -35.72 -52.18 50.53
C GLU A 459 -36.53 -52.47 49.24
N GLU A 460 -37.73 -53.07 49.36
CA GLU A 460 -38.70 -53.22 48.27
C GLU A 460 -39.21 -51.88 47.75
N ASN A 461 -39.58 -50.94 48.63
CA ASN A 461 -40.09 -49.63 48.22
C ASN A 461 -39.01 -48.73 47.58
N ILE A 462 -37.75 -48.84 48.03
CA ILE A 462 -36.60 -48.23 47.37
C ILE A 462 -36.39 -48.85 45.97
N GLN A 463 -36.55 -50.17 45.83
CA GLN A 463 -36.45 -50.86 44.53
C GLN A 463 -37.59 -50.47 43.57
N ALA A 464 -38.81 -50.31 44.07
CA ALA A 464 -39.98 -49.83 43.34
C ALA A 464 -39.89 -48.36 42.89
N SER A 465 -38.87 -47.63 43.36
CA SER A 465 -38.64 -46.21 43.08
C SER A 465 -37.57 -45.96 42.01
N ARG A 466 -37.75 -44.96 41.14
CA ARG A 466 -36.79 -44.61 40.07
C ARG A 466 -35.61 -43.76 40.57
N ARG A 467 -35.78 -43.02 41.66
CA ARG A 467 -34.75 -42.19 42.32
C ARG A 467 -34.97 -42.18 43.84
N LEU A 468 -33.97 -41.77 44.60
CA LEU A 468 -34.13 -41.35 46.00
C LEU A 468 -33.97 -39.82 46.08
N LEU A 469 -34.85 -39.14 46.79
CA LEU A 469 -34.62 -37.80 47.33
C LEU A 469 -34.19 -37.94 48.79
N LEU A 470 -32.95 -37.56 49.10
CA LEU A 470 -32.43 -37.55 50.46
C LEU A 470 -32.41 -36.11 50.96
N LEU A 471 -33.28 -35.81 51.92
CA LEU A 471 -33.42 -34.53 52.59
C LEU A 471 -32.55 -34.50 53.84
N TYR A 472 -31.63 -33.53 53.92
CA TYR A 472 -30.71 -33.46 55.06
C TYR A 472 -30.33 -32.02 55.47
N THR A 473 -30.08 -31.87 56.77
CA THR A 473 -29.58 -30.67 57.46
C THR A 473 -28.16 -30.92 57.97
N ALA A 474 -27.47 -29.90 58.50
CA ALA A 474 -26.07 -30.05 58.93
C ALA A 474 -25.89 -31.12 60.03
N SER A 475 -26.90 -31.34 60.86
CA SER A 475 -26.88 -32.24 62.03
C SER A 475 -27.15 -33.71 61.73
N THR A 476 -27.86 -34.04 60.64
CA THR A 476 -28.23 -35.43 60.26
C THR A 476 -27.08 -36.44 60.23
N PHE A 477 -25.87 -35.99 59.92
CA PHE A 477 -24.70 -36.86 59.80
C PHE A 477 -23.65 -36.66 60.90
N ILE A 478 -23.90 -35.79 61.89
CA ILE A 478 -22.93 -35.43 62.94
C ILE A 478 -23.23 -36.19 64.24
N ARG A 479 -22.54 -37.31 64.47
CA ARG A 479 -22.66 -38.10 65.70
C ARG A 479 -21.77 -37.53 66.82
N LYS A 480 -22.36 -37.12 67.96
CA LYS A 480 -21.59 -36.90 69.19
C LYS A 480 -21.03 -38.24 69.70
N ARG A 481 -19.71 -38.32 69.91
CA ARG A 481 -19.11 -39.40 70.73
C ARG A 481 -19.50 -39.16 72.18
N HIS A 482 -20.13 -40.15 72.82
CA HIS A 482 -20.21 -40.17 74.28
C HIS A 482 -18.81 -40.45 74.84
N THR A 483 -18.29 -39.53 75.66
CA THR A 483 -17.06 -39.72 76.42
C THR A 483 -17.33 -40.62 77.62
N CYS A 484 -17.21 -41.94 77.43
CA CYS A 484 -17.04 -42.89 78.54
C CYS A 484 -15.55 -43.20 78.68
N SER A 485 -14.89 -42.53 79.62
CA SER A 485 -13.54 -42.88 80.09
C SER A 485 -13.62 -43.29 81.55
N THR A 486 -13.89 -44.57 81.80
CA THR A 486 -13.65 -45.18 83.12
C THR A 486 -12.15 -45.46 83.27
N SER A 487 -11.66 -45.35 84.50
CA SER A 487 -10.25 -45.48 84.90
C SER A 487 -9.54 -46.76 84.45
N SER A 488 -8.24 -46.64 84.11
CA SER A 488 -7.11 -47.19 84.92
C SER A 488 -5.85 -47.47 84.07
N ASN A 489 -4.68 -47.03 84.58
CA ASN A 489 -3.35 -47.69 84.57
C ASN A 489 -2.79 -48.28 83.23
N ASN A 490 -1.53 -48.10 82.81
CA ASN A 490 -0.29 -47.87 83.56
C ASN A 490 0.92 -47.52 82.63
N ASN A 491 1.99 -46.95 83.22
CA ASN A 491 3.42 -47.14 82.93
C ASN A 491 4.14 -46.57 81.66
N ASN A 492 4.85 -45.46 81.90
CA ASN A 492 6.34 -45.30 81.87
C ASN A 492 7.19 -45.02 80.59
N ILE A 493 8.17 -44.11 80.80
CA ILE A 493 9.51 -43.95 80.16
C ILE A 493 9.49 -43.31 78.73
N SER A 494 10.25 -42.25 78.39
CA SER A 494 11.41 -41.57 79.02
C SER A 494 11.67 -40.11 78.57
N LYS A 495 12.38 -39.34 79.42
CA LYS A 495 13.31 -38.21 79.11
C LYS A 495 12.68 -36.90 78.55
N SER A 496 12.62 -35.83 79.35
CA SER A 496 13.64 -34.74 79.52
C SER A 496 13.82 -33.89 78.24
N SER A 497 13.72 -32.56 78.22
CA SER A 497 13.72 -31.52 79.27
C SER A 497 13.39 -30.13 78.62
N ASP A 498 13.18 -28.97 79.28
CA ASP A 498 13.27 -28.56 80.69
C ASP A 498 12.45 -27.25 81.02
N ILE A 499 12.52 -26.79 82.28
CA ILE A 499 12.61 -25.40 82.84
C ILE A 499 12.02 -24.21 81.97
N SER A 500 11.20 -23.27 82.47
CA SER A 500 10.99 -22.71 83.83
C SER A 500 9.60 -22.07 84.06
N ASP A 501 9.14 -22.03 85.32
CA ASP A 501 8.46 -20.94 86.08
C ASP A 501 7.39 -20.03 85.41
N LYS A 502 6.28 -19.57 86.01
CA LYS A 502 5.59 -19.62 87.34
C LYS A 502 4.15 -19.08 87.08
N SER A 503 3.13 -19.02 87.95
CA SER A 503 2.85 -19.27 89.39
C SER A 503 1.31 -19.53 89.49
N GLU A 504 0.78 -20.43 90.34
CA GLU A 504 0.41 -20.24 91.77
C GLU A 504 -0.57 -19.05 92.05
N ILE A 505 -1.68 -19.16 92.82
CA ILE A 505 -2.12 -20.22 93.75
C ILE A 505 -3.60 -20.06 94.25
N LYS A 506 -4.28 -21.19 94.61
CA LYS A 506 -5.38 -21.37 95.62
C LYS A 506 -6.75 -20.65 95.43
N THR A 507 -7.88 -21.08 96.04
CA THR A 507 -8.18 -22.15 97.05
C THR A 507 -9.65 -22.59 97.00
N SER A 508 -9.96 -23.82 97.48
CA SER A 508 -11.15 -24.28 98.28
C SER A 508 -12.60 -23.86 97.87
N GLU A 509 -13.72 -24.55 98.12
CA GLU A 509 -14.17 -25.86 98.67
C GLU A 509 -15.73 -25.86 98.59
N THR A 510 -16.53 -26.88 98.90
CA THR A 510 -16.31 -28.30 99.28
C THR A 510 -17.49 -29.14 98.72
N SER A 511 -17.39 -30.47 98.72
CA SER A 511 -18.47 -31.39 98.29
C SER A 511 -19.56 -31.63 99.34
N ASP A 512 -20.80 -31.93 98.92
CA ASP A 512 -21.47 -33.14 99.42
C ASP A 512 -22.61 -33.64 98.53
N SER A 513 -22.92 -34.94 98.68
CA SER A 513 -23.82 -35.74 97.83
C SER A 513 -25.26 -35.85 98.33
N VAL A 514 -26.20 -36.29 97.46
CA VAL A 514 -27.15 -37.40 97.71
C VAL A 514 -27.90 -37.80 96.41
N THR A 515 -28.40 -39.03 96.38
CA THR A 515 -28.88 -39.86 95.24
C THR A 515 -30.31 -39.62 94.73
N CYS A 516 -30.58 -40.07 93.49
CA CYS A 516 -31.81 -40.69 92.92
C CYS A 516 -31.83 -40.50 91.38
N ASP A 517 -32.47 -41.31 90.53
CA ASP A 517 -32.99 -42.68 90.55
C ASP A 517 -33.09 -43.16 89.06
N CYS A 518 -33.31 -44.44 88.75
CA CYS A 518 -33.21 -44.97 87.39
C CYS A 518 -34.52 -45.54 86.82
N SER A 519 -34.99 -45.02 85.67
CA SER A 519 -35.97 -45.71 84.80
C SER A 519 -35.91 -45.22 83.34
N ASP A 520 -36.37 -46.10 82.45
CA ASP A 520 -36.61 -45.97 81.00
C ASP A 520 -35.47 -45.55 80.05
N LYS A 521 -34.89 -46.58 79.41
CA LYS A 521 -34.15 -46.48 78.15
C LYS A 521 -35.09 -46.88 76.99
N SER A 522 -35.53 -45.93 76.17
CA SER A 522 -36.03 -46.26 74.83
C SER A 522 -34.85 -46.39 73.86
N TYR A 523 -34.92 -47.37 72.96
CA TYR A 523 -34.05 -47.43 71.79
C TYR A 523 -34.55 -46.43 70.74
N PRO A 524 -33.71 -45.53 70.19
CA PRO A 524 -34.09 -44.76 69.01
C PRO A 524 -34.14 -45.68 67.79
N ASP A 525 -35.27 -45.66 67.08
CA ASP A 525 -35.49 -46.46 65.87
C ASP A 525 -34.61 -45.92 64.73
N THR A 526 -33.85 -46.79 64.06
CA THR A 526 -32.76 -46.39 63.13
C THR A 526 -33.18 -46.46 61.66
N ARG A 527 -34.45 -46.17 61.37
CA ARG A 527 -35.02 -46.27 60.02
C ARG A 527 -34.32 -45.36 59.01
N GLN A 528 -34.13 -44.07 59.32
CA GLN A 528 -33.46 -43.13 58.39
C GLN A 528 -32.01 -43.56 58.11
N GLN A 529 -31.30 -44.05 59.13
CA GLN A 529 -29.93 -44.54 59.00
C GLN A 529 -29.88 -45.75 58.05
N PHE A 530 -30.85 -46.67 58.15
CA PHE A 530 -30.97 -47.81 57.24
C PHE A 530 -31.31 -47.39 55.80
N GLU A 531 -32.33 -46.54 55.62
CA GLU A 531 -32.75 -45.99 54.31
C GLU A 531 -31.56 -45.32 53.58
N CYS A 532 -30.79 -44.53 54.32
CA CYS A 532 -29.59 -43.88 53.79
C CYS A 532 -28.52 -44.89 53.40
N VAL A 533 -28.20 -45.88 54.25
CA VAL A 533 -27.17 -46.90 53.95
C VAL A 533 -27.58 -47.77 52.75
N ALA A 534 -28.82 -48.25 52.70
CA ALA A 534 -29.34 -49.07 51.60
C ALA A 534 -29.29 -48.33 50.26
N ALA A 535 -29.76 -47.08 50.23
CA ALA A 535 -29.71 -46.28 49.01
C ALA A 535 -28.28 -45.87 48.61
N LEU A 536 -27.37 -45.63 49.57
CA LEU A 536 -25.95 -45.39 49.29
C LEU A 536 -25.28 -46.63 48.68
N HIS A 537 -25.58 -47.83 49.17
CA HIS A 537 -25.11 -49.09 48.58
C HIS A 537 -25.54 -49.20 47.12
N ARG A 538 -26.85 -49.08 46.85
CA ARG A 538 -27.44 -49.15 45.51
C ARG A 538 -26.92 -48.07 44.56
N ALA A 539 -26.66 -46.87 45.06
CA ALA A 539 -26.20 -45.74 44.24
C ALA A 539 -24.70 -45.72 43.94
N LEU A 540 -23.86 -46.33 44.80
CA LEU A 540 -22.40 -46.30 44.66
C LEU A 540 -21.79 -47.63 44.20
N LEU A 541 -22.39 -48.76 44.54
CA LEU A 541 -21.86 -50.09 44.23
C LEU A 541 -22.62 -50.76 43.07
N GLU A 542 -23.96 -50.79 43.13
CA GLU A 542 -24.77 -51.39 42.05
C GLU A 542 -25.00 -50.44 40.86
N GLY A 543 -25.04 -49.13 41.10
CA GLY A 543 -25.46 -48.12 40.11
C GLY A 543 -26.94 -48.19 39.73
N SER A 544 -27.74 -48.99 40.44
CA SER A 544 -29.15 -49.30 40.15
C SER A 544 -30.11 -48.14 40.48
N LEU A 545 -29.68 -47.19 41.33
CA LEU A 545 -30.48 -46.07 41.83
C LEU A 545 -29.72 -44.74 41.74
N LYS A 546 -30.41 -43.66 41.33
CA LYS A 546 -29.85 -42.30 41.38
C LYS A 546 -30.37 -41.54 42.61
N VAL A 547 -29.46 -41.09 43.46
CA VAL A 547 -29.76 -40.26 44.64
C VAL A 547 -29.69 -38.78 44.30
N VAL A 548 -30.72 -38.03 44.71
CA VAL A 548 -30.82 -36.58 44.63
C VAL A 548 -30.62 -36.03 46.04
N LEU A 549 -29.46 -35.43 46.27
CA LEU A 549 -29.10 -34.80 47.54
C LEU A 549 -29.76 -33.41 47.62
N VAL A 550 -30.59 -33.19 48.64
CA VAL A 550 -31.29 -31.92 48.88
C VAL A 550 -30.86 -31.34 50.23
N GLU A 551 -30.12 -30.23 50.18
CA GLU A 551 -29.62 -29.51 51.35
C GLU A 551 -30.63 -28.47 51.79
N LEU A 552 -31.17 -28.63 52.99
CA LEU A 552 -32.16 -27.70 53.55
C LEU A 552 -31.53 -26.52 54.29
N GLU A 553 -30.28 -26.67 54.74
CA GLU A 553 -29.52 -25.67 55.52
C GLU A 553 -28.16 -25.33 54.84
N GLU A 554 -27.55 -24.19 55.18
CA GLU A 554 -26.17 -23.89 54.76
C GLU A 554 -25.15 -24.68 55.60
N ILE A 555 -24.55 -25.71 54.98
CA ILE A 555 -23.56 -26.57 55.62
C ILE A 555 -22.16 -25.98 55.39
N THR A 556 -21.49 -25.57 56.48
CA THR A 556 -20.12 -25.03 56.42
C THR A 556 -19.10 -26.11 55.99
N PRO A 557 -17.93 -25.72 55.43
CA PRO A 557 -16.89 -26.68 55.06
C PRO A 557 -16.41 -27.57 56.22
N ALA A 558 -16.40 -27.03 57.44
CA ALA A 558 -16.04 -27.77 58.65
C ALA A 558 -17.08 -28.85 59.02
N GLN A 559 -18.38 -28.55 58.90
CA GLN A 559 -19.45 -29.53 59.11
C GLN A 559 -19.44 -30.62 58.02
N LEU A 560 -19.17 -30.25 56.76
CA LEU A 560 -19.04 -31.23 55.67
C LEU A 560 -17.91 -32.24 55.89
N ALA A 561 -16.84 -31.86 56.59
CA ALA A 561 -15.73 -32.76 56.90
C ALA A 561 -16.12 -33.88 57.89
N LEU A 562 -17.23 -33.73 58.61
CA LEU A 562 -17.77 -34.72 59.55
C LEU A 562 -18.73 -35.72 58.88
N PHE A 563 -19.08 -35.52 57.60
CA PHE A 563 -20.04 -36.37 56.89
C PHE A 563 -19.40 -37.68 56.39
N PRO A 564 -20.17 -38.77 56.27
CA PRO A 564 -19.72 -40.02 55.65
C PRO A 564 -19.09 -39.81 54.27
N GLU A 565 -17.99 -40.53 54.00
CA GLU A 565 -17.23 -40.38 52.76
C GLU A 565 -18.07 -40.66 51.50
N SER A 566 -19.02 -41.61 51.60
CA SER A 566 -20.01 -41.94 50.57
C SER A 566 -20.87 -40.74 50.17
N VAL A 567 -21.43 -40.02 51.16
CA VAL A 567 -22.23 -38.80 50.94
C VAL A 567 -21.36 -37.68 50.38
N ARG A 568 -20.13 -37.50 50.90
CA ARG A 568 -19.17 -36.50 50.38
C ARG A 568 -18.78 -36.79 48.93
N HIS A 569 -18.59 -38.06 48.56
CA HIS A 569 -18.29 -38.50 47.20
C HIS A 569 -19.47 -38.27 46.25
N LEU A 570 -20.70 -38.58 46.68
CA LEU A 570 -21.91 -38.28 45.91
C LEU A 570 -22.12 -36.77 45.71
N ARG A 571 -21.96 -35.96 46.76
CA ARG A 571 -22.03 -34.49 46.66
C ARG A 571 -21.02 -33.95 45.64
N LYS A 572 -19.81 -34.51 45.58
CA LYS A 572 -18.76 -34.14 44.60
C LYS A 572 -19.08 -34.62 43.17
N LYS A 573 -19.65 -35.82 42.99
CA LYS A 573 -19.94 -36.41 41.66
C LYS A 573 -21.25 -35.95 41.04
N GLN A 574 -22.32 -35.86 41.82
CA GLN A 574 -23.68 -35.58 41.33
C GLN A 574 -24.14 -34.14 41.59
N GLY A 575 -23.44 -33.41 42.46
CA GLY A 575 -23.91 -32.15 43.02
C GLY A 575 -24.98 -32.36 44.10
N ALA A 576 -25.37 -31.26 44.73
CA ALA A 576 -26.49 -31.20 45.67
C ALA A 576 -27.35 -29.96 45.37
N VAL A 577 -28.66 -30.13 45.53
CA VAL A 577 -29.65 -29.09 45.30
C VAL A 577 -29.83 -28.33 46.62
N CYS A 578 -29.36 -27.08 46.66
CA CYS A 578 -29.30 -26.31 47.89
C CYS A 578 -30.50 -25.36 47.99
N TRP A 579 -31.31 -25.52 49.04
CA TRP A 579 -32.44 -24.64 49.37
C TRP A 579 -32.03 -23.17 49.47
N TRP A 580 -30.91 -22.91 50.15
CA TRP A 580 -30.42 -21.60 50.54
C TRP A 580 -29.74 -20.79 49.42
N LYS A 581 -29.32 -21.43 48.31
CA LYS A 581 -28.50 -20.82 47.23
C LYS A 581 -29.06 -19.47 46.74
N ASN A 582 -30.38 -19.34 46.65
CA ASN A 582 -31.04 -18.18 46.04
C ASN A 582 -31.40 -17.04 47.03
N LEU A 583 -31.35 -17.27 48.35
CA LEU A 583 -31.52 -16.18 49.33
C LEU A 583 -30.36 -15.18 49.18
N ARG A 584 -29.13 -15.68 49.00
CA ARG A 584 -27.94 -14.86 48.75
C ARG A 584 -28.04 -14.06 47.45
N THR A 585 -28.58 -14.63 46.36
CA THR A 585 -28.71 -13.88 45.10
C THR A 585 -29.64 -12.67 45.28
N ARG A 586 -30.74 -12.84 46.02
CA ARG A 586 -31.70 -11.76 46.33
C ARG A 586 -31.10 -10.71 47.28
N GLN A 587 -30.39 -11.12 48.33
CA GLN A 587 -29.70 -10.19 49.23
C GLN A 587 -28.57 -9.44 48.53
N ARG A 588 -27.71 -10.14 47.78
CA ARG A 588 -26.55 -9.57 47.07
C ARG A 588 -26.96 -8.67 45.90
N TRP A 589 -28.04 -8.99 45.19
CA TRP A 589 -28.63 -8.06 44.22
C TRP A 589 -29.22 -6.82 44.91
N ARG A 590 -29.85 -6.94 46.09
CA ARG A 590 -30.26 -5.76 46.88
C ARG A 590 -29.05 -4.93 47.32
N THR A 591 -27.94 -5.54 47.77
CA THR A 591 -26.71 -4.79 48.13
C THR A 591 -26.00 -4.18 46.92
N CYS A 592 -26.14 -4.75 45.72
CA CYS A 592 -25.58 -4.19 44.49
C CYS A 592 -26.47 -3.10 43.86
N MET A 593 -27.80 -3.20 43.96
CA MET A 593 -28.74 -2.15 43.54
C MET A 593 -28.74 -0.97 44.52
N SER A 594 -28.67 -1.23 45.83
CA SER A 594 -28.53 -0.20 46.88
C SER A 594 -27.15 0.49 46.90
N ARG A 595 -26.25 0.18 45.94
CA ARG A 595 -24.98 0.87 45.76
C ARG A 595 -25.00 1.82 44.55
N LYS A 596 -26.20 2.14 44.05
CA LYS A 596 -26.45 3.07 42.95
C LYS A 596 -27.75 3.88 43.13
N GLU A 597 -28.02 4.32 44.35
CA GLU A 597 -28.82 5.53 44.64
C GLU A 597 -28.54 5.95 46.10
N ASP A 598 -28.53 7.27 46.32
CA ASP A 598 -28.53 8.02 47.58
C ASP A 598 -27.33 7.92 48.55
N GLU A 599 -26.40 8.88 48.39
CA GLU A 599 -25.86 9.61 49.55
C GLU A 599 -26.91 10.62 50.05
N GLU A 600 -27.76 10.26 51.01
CA GLU A 600 -28.13 11.16 52.11
C GLU A 600 -29.00 10.49 53.19
N LYS A 601 -28.85 10.99 54.43
CA LYS A 601 -29.75 10.82 55.60
C LYS A 601 -29.89 9.40 56.17
N GLY A 602 -29.29 9.22 57.35
CA GLY A 602 -29.52 8.04 58.17
C GLY A 602 -30.90 8.02 58.84
N GLY A 603 -31.51 6.85 58.88
CA GLY A 603 -32.67 6.51 59.69
C GLY A 603 -32.55 5.06 60.15
N LYS A 604 -32.81 4.80 61.43
CA LYS A 604 -32.95 3.42 61.93
C LYS A 604 -34.19 2.81 61.30
N ASP A 605 -34.17 1.54 60.90
CA ASP A 605 -35.36 0.73 61.11
C ASP A 605 -35.16 -0.79 61.19
N SER A 606 -36.15 -1.37 61.86
CA SER A 606 -36.43 -2.74 62.28
C SER A 606 -35.99 -3.95 61.42
N GLN A 607 -35.63 -4.99 62.17
CA GLN A 607 -35.35 -6.36 61.73
C GLN A 607 -36.67 -7.09 61.38
N TRP A 608 -36.84 -7.55 60.12
CA TRP A 608 -38.02 -8.31 59.69
C TRP A 608 -37.63 -9.66 59.05
N SER A 609 -38.22 -10.74 59.54
CA SER A 609 -37.91 -12.13 59.19
C SER A 609 -38.30 -12.52 57.75
N PRO A 610 -37.48 -13.27 57.00
CA PRO A 610 -37.83 -13.72 55.64
C PRO A 610 -38.78 -14.92 55.66
N SER A 611 -39.80 -14.90 54.81
CA SER A 611 -40.79 -15.99 54.69
C SER A 611 -40.23 -17.24 53.99
N LEU A 612 -40.42 -18.40 54.63
CA LEU A 612 -39.93 -19.72 54.24
C LEU A 612 -40.68 -20.28 53.01
N SER A 613 -40.36 -19.80 51.80
CA SER A 613 -40.89 -20.38 50.55
C SER A 613 -39.79 -20.63 49.51
N PRO A 614 -39.67 -21.85 48.94
CA PRO A 614 -38.58 -22.20 48.03
C PRO A 614 -38.65 -21.50 46.67
N SER A 615 -37.49 -21.02 46.22
CA SER A 615 -37.32 -20.31 44.94
C SER A 615 -37.67 -21.15 43.70
N SER A 616 -38.12 -20.49 42.62
CA SER A 616 -38.43 -21.17 41.35
C SER A 616 -37.21 -21.84 40.69
N THR A 617 -36.00 -21.32 40.92
CA THR A 617 -34.73 -21.90 40.48
C THR A 617 -34.39 -23.20 41.21
N PHE A 618 -34.66 -23.30 42.52
CA PHE A 618 -34.56 -24.55 43.28
C PHE A 618 -35.43 -25.65 42.64
N TRP A 619 -36.70 -25.36 42.33
CA TRP A 619 -37.59 -26.32 41.68
C TRP A 619 -37.21 -26.67 40.23
N LYS A 620 -36.50 -25.79 39.52
CA LYS A 620 -35.88 -26.13 38.22
C LYS A 620 -34.70 -27.09 38.39
N GLU A 621 -33.86 -26.89 39.40
CA GLU A 621 -32.72 -27.76 39.73
C GLU A 621 -33.22 -29.15 40.20
N VAL A 622 -34.20 -29.23 41.12
CA VAL A 622 -34.85 -30.51 41.49
C VAL A 622 -35.41 -31.24 40.26
N ARG A 623 -36.13 -30.54 39.37
CA ARG A 623 -36.70 -31.16 38.15
C ARG A 623 -35.65 -31.58 37.12
N TYR A 624 -34.52 -30.88 37.02
CA TYR A 624 -33.39 -31.32 36.20
C TYR A 624 -32.89 -32.71 36.63
N HIS A 625 -32.92 -32.95 37.95
CA HIS A 625 -32.57 -34.22 38.60
C HIS A 625 -33.74 -35.23 38.73
N MET A 626 -34.98 -34.92 38.34
CA MET A 626 -36.13 -35.87 38.32
C MET A 626 -36.23 -36.68 37.01
N PRO A 627 -36.92 -37.84 36.99
CA PRO A 627 -36.98 -38.70 35.80
C PRO A 627 -37.78 -38.02 34.68
N ILE A 628 -37.50 -38.36 33.43
CA ILE A 628 -38.21 -37.81 32.27
C ILE A 628 -39.48 -38.63 32.06
N ARG A 629 -40.62 -37.95 32.13
CA ARG A 629 -41.95 -38.54 31.93
C ARG A 629 -42.47 -38.18 30.54
N GLY A 630 -42.97 -39.18 29.81
CA GLY A 630 -43.70 -38.93 28.56
C GLY A 630 -45.10 -38.40 28.84
N LYS A 631 -45.72 -37.73 27.85
CA LYS A 631 -47.16 -37.45 27.93
C LYS A 631 -47.92 -38.77 27.93
N ARG A 632 -48.83 -38.97 28.89
CA ARG A 632 -49.77 -40.09 28.85
C ARG A 632 -50.57 -40.01 27.55
N VAL A 633 -50.46 -41.05 26.71
CA VAL A 633 -51.44 -41.26 25.64
C VAL A 633 -52.71 -41.74 26.31
N VAL A 634 -53.77 -40.94 26.24
CA VAL A 634 -55.10 -41.37 26.67
C VAL A 634 -55.61 -42.36 25.62
N TYR A 635 -55.64 -43.64 25.97
CA TYR A 635 -56.40 -44.62 25.20
C TYR A 635 -57.90 -44.40 25.47
N PRO A 636 -58.77 -44.39 24.44
CA PRO A 636 -60.20 -44.32 24.66
C PRO A 636 -60.67 -45.58 25.40
N GLU A 637 -61.53 -45.34 26.40
CA GLU A 637 -62.13 -46.36 27.24
C GLU A 637 -62.99 -47.30 26.37
N LYS A 638 -62.74 -48.62 26.46
CA LYS A 638 -63.58 -49.61 25.79
C LYS A 638 -64.91 -49.69 26.53
N THR A 639 -65.95 -49.07 25.99
CA THR A 639 -67.33 -49.35 26.38
C THR A 639 -67.67 -50.81 26.12
N ALA A 640 -67.76 -51.60 27.19
CA ALA A 640 -68.37 -52.91 27.14
C ALA A 640 -69.89 -52.73 26.96
N LEU A 641 -70.38 -52.96 25.75
CA LEU A 641 -71.82 -53.07 25.51
C LEU A 641 -72.33 -54.41 26.06
N LEU A 642 -73.31 -54.31 26.97
CA LEU A 642 -74.09 -55.44 27.44
C LEU A 642 -74.93 -56.02 26.30
N SER A 643 -75.04 -57.34 26.28
CA SER A 643 -75.95 -58.08 25.41
C SER A 643 -77.41 -57.93 25.85
N LEU A 644 -78.28 -57.66 24.88
CA LEU A 644 -79.70 -58.01 24.89
C LEU A 644 -80.07 -58.54 23.50
#